data_AF-A0A369GT48-F1
#
_entry.id   AF-A0A369GT48-F1
#
_cell.length_a   1.000
_cell.length_b   1.000
_cell.length_c   1.000
_cell.angle_alpha   90.00
_cell.angle_beta   90.00
_cell.angle_gamma   90.00
#
_symmetry.space_group_name_H-M   'P 1'
#
loop_
_entity.id
_entity.type
_entity.pdbx_description
1 polymer ?
#
loop_
_entity_poly.entity_id
_entity_poly.type
_entity_poly.pdbx_seq_one_letter_code
_entity_poly.pdbx_strand_id
1 'polypeptide(L)'
;MRATCFNPEKDIPSLEGKVILVTGGNIGLGKQAIIDFAPHKPRQIWLAARNVDRANEAIKEIRAQVSDAPVKLLHMDLSSLESVKKAAETFTAESDRLDILMLNAGIMGTAPALTKDGYEMQFGTNHVGHALLTKLLMPVMIKTAKEHADADVRVVCLSSIAHRQAPKEGIIFDSLKTDAKNMGAFERYGQSKMANILYAKQLAKQYPQLTVSAIHPGVVRTNLASGMSGMPAVIRWMSPLANIFFTPVDQGAKNQLWASVSKEVESGEYYEPVGVGGKCSSVGKSDELAKKLWDWTEGEQKDPYQALGVDKSASAGEIKKAYYGLAKKFHPDTNKDPTAKDRFSEIQSAYEILSDPQKREQYDQFGAAAFDPSGGGGAGPGGGNPFSGGFPGFNGKGGFPFEEIFEAFTGQSSGRRRGRSPFESAFNSPFESQEIFVGENIEVFANITFAEAAKGTTKRVTTTPMTPCDSCSGSGLKTGAKRSQCKSCNGTGTRLHFMHGGMQMASQCNSCSGTGSTIPKGSQCTKCSGNGVIRDRVPIQVEIPAGIEDGMRLKFEGAGDAPAMGRESNPNAPSQRGDLYVCVRVARDPRFERDGADLRHRASIPFTTALLGGQVDIPTVDGTVKVKVATGTGTGDVQTLSGMGMKRLGKRSGWGDLKVVWRVNMPTSLTANQRTLMEMMADEMGDKSARRVMNVSRSSTQAEGDHNKHEGFLKSIWHSLTKNQPAPPETDDTTGGRKKSSDSGSG
;
A
#
# COMPACT_ATOMS: atom_id res chain seq x y z
N MET A 1 13.87 0.44 -5.34
CA MET A 1 12.68 -0.05 -6.06
C MET A 1 11.91 1.18 -6.54
N ARG A 2 11.64 1.25 -7.85
CA ARG A 2 11.00 2.40 -8.52
C ARG A 2 9.50 2.41 -8.19
N ALA A 3 8.90 3.59 -8.04
CA ALA A 3 7.44 3.71 -7.97
C ALA A 3 6.85 3.23 -9.31
N THR A 4 5.87 2.34 -9.26
CA THR A 4 5.18 1.85 -10.45
C THR A 4 4.10 2.84 -10.87
N CYS A 5 4.11 3.25 -12.14
CA CYS A 5 2.99 4.01 -12.69
C CYS A 5 1.83 3.04 -12.91
N PHE A 6 0.91 2.97 -11.95
CA PHE A 6 -0.29 2.13 -12.01
C PHE A 6 -1.52 2.97 -12.36
N ASN A 7 -2.19 2.62 -13.45
CA ASN A 7 -3.46 3.16 -13.89
C ASN A 7 -4.55 2.07 -13.79
N PRO A 8 -5.48 2.16 -12.81
CA PRO A 8 -6.53 1.16 -12.63
C PRO A 8 -7.26 0.79 -13.92
N GLU A 9 -7.65 1.77 -14.74
CA GLU A 9 -8.41 1.54 -15.99
C GLU A 9 -7.69 0.66 -17.01
N LYS A 10 -6.34 0.63 -16.99
CA LYS A 10 -5.53 -0.07 -18.00
C LYS A 10 -4.79 -1.28 -17.45
N ASP A 11 -4.36 -1.19 -16.21
CA ASP A 11 -3.43 -2.14 -15.61
C ASP A 11 -4.14 -3.20 -14.77
N ILE A 12 -5.41 -2.99 -14.40
CA ILE A 12 -6.26 -4.06 -13.88
C ILE A 12 -6.65 -4.97 -15.07
N PRO A 13 -6.27 -6.26 -15.06
CA PRO A 13 -6.66 -7.19 -16.10
C PRO A 13 -8.16 -7.47 -16.05
N SER A 14 -8.68 -8.25 -17.00
CA SER A 14 -10.05 -8.75 -16.88
C SER A 14 -10.23 -9.51 -15.56
N LEU A 15 -11.30 -9.18 -14.84
CA LEU A 15 -11.71 -9.87 -13.61
C LEU A 15 -12.88 -10.81 -13.89
N GLU A 16 -13.17 -11.12 -15.15
CA GLU A 16 -14.26 -12.03 -15.54
C GLU A 16 -14.20 -13.37 -14.78
N GLY A 17 -15.33 -13.76 -14.20
CA GLY A 17 -15.44 -14.96 -13.36
C GLY A 17 -14.89 -14.82 -11.93
N LYS A 18 -14.14 -13.76 -11.62
CA LYS A 18 -13.49 -13.55 -10.31
C LYS A 18 -14.47 -13.04 -9.26
N VAL A 19 -14.27 -13.46 -8.01
CA VAL A 19 -15.01 -12.94 -6.84
C VAL A 19 -14.08 -12.13 -5.94
N ILE A 20 -14.55 -10.95 -5.56
CA ILE A 20 -13.78 -9.99 -4.76
C ILE A 20 -14.55 -9.70 -3.47
N LEU A 21 -13.86 -9.64 -2.34
CA LEU A 21 -14.41 -9.17 -1.06
C LEU A 21 -13.60 -7.98 -0.54
N VAL A 22 -14.28 -6.84 -0.35
CA VAL A 22 -13.68 -5.60 0.14
C VAL A 22 -14.30 -5.22 1.48
N THR A 23 -13.47 -5.21 2.52
CA THR A 23 -13.88 -4.71 3.83
C THR A 23 -13.86 -3.18 3.90
N GLY A 24 -14.87 -2.58 4.50
CA GLY A 24 -15.02 -1.12 4.56
C GLY A 24 -15.32 -0.51 3.18
N GLY A 25 -15.99 -1.26 2.31
CA GLY A 25 -16.25 -0.86 0.92
C GLY A 25 -17.31 0.23 0.73
N ASN A 26 -17.93 0.72 1.80
CA ASN A 26 -18.94 1.78 1.73
C ASN A 26 -18.36 3.20 1.73
N ILE A 27 -17.09 3.39 2.09
CA ILE A 27 -16.46 4.72 2.19
C ILE A 27 -14.97 4.70 1.80
N GLY A 28 -14.43 5.88 1.47
CA GLY A 28 -12.99 6.08 1.30
C GLY A 28 -12.35 5.11 0.30
N LEU A 29 -11.18 4.57 0.69
CA LEU A 29 -10.37 3.67 -0.14
C LEU A 29 -11.11 2.41 -0.59
N GLY A 30 -11.94 1.84 0.28
CA GLY A 30 -12.68 0.61 -0.02
C GLY A 30 -13.72 0.85 -1.10
N LYS A 31 -14.50 1.93 -0.98
CA LYS A 31 -15.49 2.32 -2.00
C LYS A 31 -14.82 2.62 -3.34
N GLN A 32 -13.72 3.36 -3.31
CA GLN A 32 -12.96 3.67 -4.51
C GLN A 32 -12.40 2.42 -5.19
N ALA A 33 -11.86 1.47 -4.43
CA ALA A 33 -11.40 0.20 -5.00
C ALA A 33 -12.55 -0.58 -5.68
N ILE A 34 -13.77 -0.55 -5.14
CA ILE A 34 -14.94 -1.17 -5.79
C ILE A 34 -15.29 -0.45 -7.09
N ILE A 35 -15.25 0.89 -7.11
CA ILE A 35 -15.46 1.69 -8.32
C ILE A 35 -14.43 1.33 -9.39
N ASP A 36 -13.17 1.13 -9.00
CA ASP A 36 -12.09 0.82 -9.93
C ASP A 36 -12.08 -0.66 -10.36
N PHE A 37 -12.58 -1.59 -9.55
CA PHE A 37 -12.72 -3.00 -9.95
C PHE A 37 -13.91 -3.26 -10.88
N ALA A 38 -15.04 -2.57 -10.66
CA ALA A 38 -16.30 -2.86 -11.35
C ALA A 38 -16.23 -2.79 -12.90
N PRO A 39 -15.52 -1.83 -13.54
CA PRO A 39 -15.35 -1.78 -14.99
C PRO A 39 -14.68 -3.01 -15.61
N HIS A 40 -13.93 -3.78 -14.81
CA HIS A 40 -13.17 -4.94 -15.25
C HIS A 40 -13.99 -6.25 -15.20
N LYS A 41 -15.32 -6.14 -15.08
CA LYS A 41 -16.31 -7.23 -15.19
C LYS A 41 -16.10 -8.40 -14.21
N PRO A 42 -15.87 -8.17 -12.90
CA PRO A 42 -15.88 -9.26 -11.93
C PRO A 42 -17.22 -10.00 -11.93
N ARG A 43 -17.23 -11.29 -11.55
CA ARG A 43 -18.49 -12.03 -11.35
C ARG A 43 -19.31 -11.39 -10.22
N GLN A 44 -18.64 -11.06 -9.12
CA GLN A 44 -19.28 -10.49 -7.94
C GLN A 44 -18.26 -9.73 -7.08
N ILE A 45 -18.69 -8.58 -6.54
CA ILE A 45 -17.95 -7.83 -5.53
C ILE A 45 -18.77 -7.78 -4.25
N TRP A 46 -18.25 -8.35 -3.17
CA TRP A 46 -18.82 -8.24 -1.84
C TRP A 46 -18.30 -6.97 -1.17
N LEU A 47 -19.23 -6.07 -0.87
CA LEU A 47 -19.01 -4.84 -0.11
C LEU A 47 -19.32 -5.12 1.35
N ALA A 48 -18.30 -5.31 2.18
CA ALA A 48 -18.50 -5.55 3.59
C ALA A 48 -18.51 -4.25 4.40
N ALA A 49 -19.56 -4.01 5.18
CA ALA A 49 -19.73 -2.79 5.96
C ALA A 49 -20.60 -3.00 7.21
N ARG A 50 -20.31 -2.23 8.25
CA ARG A 50 -21.04 -2.28 9.53
C ARG A 50 -22.38 -1.56 9.51
N ASN A 51 -22.51 -0.48 8.74
CA ASN A 51 -23.76 0.28 8.65
C ASN A 51 -24.43 -0.02 7.31
N VAL A 52 -25.54 -0.76 7.36
CA VAL A 52 -26.30 -1.24 6.20
C VAL A 52 -26.83 -0.08 5.35
N ASP A 53 -27.37 0.97 5.98
CA ASP A 53 -27.96 2.11 5.26
C ASP A 53 -26.90 2.87 4.44
N ARG A 54 -25.78 3.22 5.08
CA ARG A 54 -24.64 3.86 4.39
C ARG A 54 -24.05 2.97 3.31
N ALA A 55 -24.06 1.65 3.51
CA ALA A 55 -23.58 0.72 2.52
C ALA A 55 -24.52 0.65 1.31
N ASN A 56 -25.83 0.67 1.53
CA ASN A 56 -26.83 0.75 0.46
C ASN A 56 -26.74 2.07 -0.33
N GLU A 57 -26.50 3.19 0.35
CA GLU A 57 -26.21 4.48 -0.30
C GLU A 57 -24.94 4.39 -1.15
N ALA A 58 -23.86 3.84 -0.62
CA ALA A 58 -22.63 3.65 -1.36
C ALA A 58 -22.82 2.75 -2.60
N ILE A 59 -23.62 1.67 -2.49
CA ILE A 59 -23.95 0.80 -3.63
C ILE A 59 -24.71 1.57 -4.71
N LYS A 60 -25.67 2.44 -4.33
CA LYS A 60 -26.39 3.30 -5.29
C LYS A 60 -25.43 4.25 -6.00
N GLU A 61 -24.50 4.87 -5.27
CA GLU A 61 -23.51 5.77 -5.84
C GLU A 61 -22.52 5.04 -6.77
N ILE A 62 -22.08 3.84 -6.40
CA ILE A 62 -21.23 3.00 -7.26
C ILE A 62 -21.97 2.66 -8.55
N ARG A 63 -23.23 2.22 -8.46
CA ARG A 63 -24.06 1.89 -9.63
C ARG A 63 -24.41 3.10 -10.50
N ALA A 64 -24.42 4.30 -9.93
CA ALA A 64 -24.58 5.53 -10.70
C ALA A 64 -23.34 5.86 -11.55
N GLN A 65 -22.15 5.43 -11.12
CA GLN A 65 -20.90 5.60 -11.88
C GLN A 65 -20.64 4.43 -12.83
N VAL A 66 -21.02 3.21 -12.43
CA VAL A 66 -20.85 1.97 -13.19
C VAL A 66 -22.18 1.20 -13.17
N SER A 67 -22.99 1.39 -14.22
CA SER A 67 -24.39 0.93 -14.30
C SER A 67 -24.62 -0.53 -13.92
N ASP A 68 -23.68 -1.40 -14.29
CA ASP A 68 -23.78 -2.85 -14.13
C ASP A 68 -22.85 -3.43 -13.05
N ALA A 69 -22.42 -2.61 -12.09
CA ALA A 69 -21.52 -3.04 -11.04
C ALA A 69 -22.14 -4.19 -10.19
N PRO A 70 -21.53 -5.39 -10.15
CA PRO A 70 -22.09 -6.58 -9.52
C PRO A 70 -21.81 -6.59 -8.00
N VAL A 71 -22.23 -5.52 -7.32
CA VAL A 71 -21.95 -5.30 -5.90
C VAL A 71 -23.05 -5.88 -5.04
N LYS A 72 -22.67 -6.70 -4.06
CA LYS A 72 -23.53 -7.29 -3.03
C LYS A 72 -23.09 -6.86 -1.64
N LEU A 73 -24.03 -6.43 -0.80
CA LEU A 73 -23.76 -6.05 0.58
C LEU A 73 -23.44 -7.28 1.43
N LEU A 74 -22.42 -7.17 2.29
CA LEU A 74 -22.16 -8.08 3.40
C LEU A 74 -22.15 -7.28 4.71
N HIS A 75 -23.12 -7.53 5.59
CA HIS A 75 -23.12 -6.87 6.90
C HIS A 75 -21.99 -7.44 7.77
N MET A 76 -21.08 -6.58 8.23
CA MET A 76 -19.95 -7.00 9.04
C MET A 76 -19.38 -5.88 9.92
N ASP A 77 -19.36 -6.13 11.23
CA ASP A 77 -18.65 -5.34 12.23
C ASP A 77 -17.36 -6.07 12.67
N LEU A 78 -16.21 -5.55 12.26
CA LEU A 78 -14.90 -6.12 12.63
C LEU A 78 -14.54 -5.98 14.10
N SER A 79 -15.26 -5.15 14.86
CA SER A 79 -15.11 -5.05 16.32
C SER A 79 -15.92 -6.12 17.09
N SER A 80 -16.56 -7.04 16.38
CA SER A 80 -17.31 -8.16 16.95
C SER A 80 -16.96 -9.46 16.21
N LEU A 81 -16.29 -10.40 16.89
CA LEU A 81 -15.92 -11.69 16.29
C LEU A 81 -17.14 -12.51 15.88
N GLU A 82 -18.24 -12.39 16.61
CA GLU A 82 -19.55 -12.94 16.23
C GLU A 82 -20.03 -12.40 14.88
N SER A 83 -19.98 -11.08 14.69
CA SER A 83 -20.36 -10.47 13.40
C SER A 83 -19.45 -10.91 12.26
N VAL A 84 -18.17 -11.14 12.51
CA VAL A 84 -17.22 -11.65 11.51
C VAL A 84 -17.55 -13.09 11.12
N LYS A 85 -17.88 -13.96 12.08
CA LYS A 85 -18.31 -15.34 11.82
C LYS A 85 -19.57 -15.38 10.95
N LYS A 86 -20.61 -14.64 11.32
CA LYS A 86 -21.87 -14.53 10.55
C LYS A 86 -21.64 -14.03 9.12
N ALA A 87 -20.74 -13.07 8.94
CA ALA A 87 -20.37 -12.57 7.62
C ALA A 87 -19.65 -13.64 6.78
N ALA A 88 -18.72 -14.39 7.38
CA ALA A 88 -18.03 -15.48 6.69
C ALA A 88 -19.00 -16.60 6.30
N GLU A 89 -19.90 -17.00 7.18
CA GLU A 89 -20.96 -17.99 6.90
C GLU A 89 -21.83 -17.56 5.72
N THR A 90 -22.34 -16.32 5.77
CA THR A 90 -23.14 -15.72 4.69
C THR A 90 -22.37 -15.75 3.37
N PHE A 91 -21.09 -15.38 3.39
CA PHE A 91 -20.25 -15.43 2.19
C PHE A 91 -20.11 -16.87 1.67
N THR A 92 -19.76 -17.83 2.52
CA THR A 92 -19.50 -19.22 2.11
C THR A 92 -20.76 -19.99 1.70
N ALA A 93 -21.93 -19.60 2.22
CA ALA A 93 -23.22 -20.15 1.82
C ALA A 93 -23.61 -19.74 0.39
N GLU A 94 -23.15 -18.56 -0.04
CA GLU A 94 -23.56 -17.96 -1.32
C GLU A 94 -22.44 -17.85 -2.35
N SER A 95 -21.20 -18.11 -1.94
CA SER A 95 -20.02 -18.02 -2.78
C SER A 95 -19.08 -19.19 -2.56
N ASP A 96 -18.80 -19.89 -3.64
CA ASP A 96 -17.91 -21.03 -3.74
C ASP A 96 -16.48 -20.66 -4.14
N ARG A 97 -16.24 -19.37 -4.42
CA ARG A 97 -15.01 -18.84 -4.99
C ARG A 97 -14.64 -17.50 -4.35
N LEU A 98 -13.35 -17.28 -4.09
CA LEU A 98 -12.80 -16.00 -3.64
C LEU A 98 -11.39 -15.79 -4.21
N ASP A 99 -11.24 -14.81 -5.10
CA ASP A 99 -9.98 -14.52 -5.78
C ASP A 99 -9.24 -13.33 -5.13
N ILE A 100 -9.94 -12.31 -4.64
CA ILE A 100 -9.30 -11.14 -4.01
C ILE A 100 -9.99 -10.83 -2.68
N LEU A 101 -9.24 -10.96 -1.59
CA LEU A 101 -9.63 -10.53 -0.25
C LEU A 101 -8.89 -9.25 0.14
N MET A 102 -9.62 -8.14 0.26
CA MET A 102 -9.08 -6.83 0.59
C MET A 102 -9.46 -6.43 2.03
N LEU A 103 -8.49 -6.53 2.94
CA LEU A 103 -8.60 -6.23 4.37
C LEU A 103 -8.33 -4.73 4.61
N ASN A 104 -9.24 -3.90 4.09
CA ASN A 104 -9.15 -2.45 4.00
C ASN A 104 -9.84 -1.68 5.15
N ALA A 105 -10.82 -2.27 5.84
CA ALA A 105 -11.50 -1.58 6.93
C ALA A 105 -10.55 -1.27 8.10
N GLY A 106 -10.91 -0.28 8.91
CA GLY A 106 -10.22 -0.01 10.15
C GLY A 106 -10.71 1.25 10.85
N ILE A 107 -10.12 1.52 12.01
CA ILE A 107 -10.34 2.72 12.83
C ILE A 107 -8.98 3.27 13.28
N MET A 108 -8.95 4.57 13.59
CA MET A 108 -7.73 5.29 13.95
C MET A 108 -8.03 6.35 15.00
N GLY A 109 -7.10 6.53 15.95
CA GLY A 109 -7.11 7.66 16.88
C GLY A 109 -8.26 7.63 17.89
N THR A 110 -8.87 6.46 18.11
CA THR A 110 -9.98 6.30 19.04
C THR A 110 -9.49 6.35 20.49
N ALA A 111 -10.36 6.82 21.38
CA ALA A 111 -10.13 6.75 22.82
C ALA A 111 -9.82 5.29 23.28
N PRO A 112 -9.08 5.11 24.38
CA PRO A 112 -8.88 3.79 25.00
C PRO A 112 -10.24 3.11 25.23
N ALA A 113 -10.41 1.92 24.66
CA ALA A 113 -11.63 1.15 24.74
C ALA A 113 -11.34 -0.32 24.40
N LEU A 114 -12.27 -1.19 24.75
CA LEU A 114 -12.26 -2.60 24.36
C LEU A 114 -13.32 -2.87 23.31
N THR A 115 -13.03 -3.79 22.39
CA THR A 115 -14.06 -4.44 21.57
C THR A 115 -14.97 -5.29 22.46
N LYS A 116 -16.11 -5.75 21.91
CA LYS A 116 -17.03 -6.65 22.65
C LYS A 116 -16.34 -7.93 23.12
N ASP A 117 -15.33 -8.37 22.37
CA ASP A 117 -14.55 -9.58 22.63
C ASP A 117 -13.30 -9.34 23.51
N GLY A 118 -13.18 -8.14 24.10
CA GLY A 118 -12.14 -7.83 25.09
C GLY A 118 -10.76 -7.52 24.51
N TYR A 119 -10.66 -7.10 23.25
CA TYR A 119 -9.39 -6.64 22.66
C TYR A 119 -9.31 -5.11 22.65
N GLU A 120 -8.09 -4.55 22.68
CA GLU A 120 -7.90 -3.11 22.45
C GLU A 120 -8.60 -2.68 21.16
N MET A 121 -9.42 -1.62 21.22
CA MET A 121 -10.36 -1.24 20.17
C MET A 121 -9.76 -1.17 18.76
N GLN A 122 -8.61 -0.49 18.59
CA GLN A 122 -7.97 -0.34 17.28
C GLN A 122 -7.33 -1.64 16.81
N PHE A 123 -6.67 -2.38 17.69
CA PHE A 123 -6.04 -3.65 17.39
C PHE A 123 -7.06 -4.76 17.08
N GLY A 124 -8.11 -4.87 17.88
CA GLY A 124 -9.21 -5.80 17.68
C GLY A 124 -9.91 -5.59 16.34
N THR A 125 -10.22 -4.34 16.01
CA THR A 125 -10.89 -3.99 14.74
C THR A 125 -9.96 -4.11 13.53
N ASN A 126 -8.73 -3.60 13.61
CA ASN A 126 -7.84 -3.51 12.46
C ASN A 126 -7.11 -4.83 12.15
N HIS A 127 -6.83 -5.66 13.16
CA HIS A 127 -6.05 -6.90 13.04
C HIS A 127 -6.89 -8.14 13.38
N VAL A 128 -7.39 -8.27 14.62
CA VAL A 128 -8.01 -9.53 15.09
C VAL A 128 -9.25 -9.91 14.26
N GLY A 129 -10.16 -8.97 14.00
CA GLY A 129 -11.34 -9.21 13.17
C GLY A 129 -11.00 -9.63 11.74
N HIS A 130 -9.97 -9.01 11.13
CA HIS A 130 -9.51 -9.39 9.80
C HIS A 130 -8.79 -10.74 9.77
N ALA A 131 -8.02 -11.06 10.81
CA ALA A 131 -7.34 -12.35 10.92
C ALA A 131 -8.36 -13.49 11.04
N LEU A 132 -9.41 -13.31 11.85
CA LEU A 132 -10.50 -14.28 11.94
C LEU A 132 -11.24 -14.43 10.61
N LEU A 133 -11.59 -13.32 9.95
CA LEU A 133 -12.22 -13.35 8.63
C LEU A 133 -11.38 -14.12 7.62
N THR A 134 -10.07 -13.86 7.60
CA THR A 134 -9.11 -14.52 6.69
C THR A 134 -9.04 -16.02 6.97
N LYS A 135 -9.01 -16.44 8.25
CA LYS A 135 -9.01 -17.85 8.64
C LYS A 135 -10.29 -18.56 8.19
N LEU A 136 -11.46 -17.97 8.41
CA LEU A 136 -12.75 -18.55 8.04
C LEU A 136 -12.94 -18.65 6.52
N LEU A 137 -12.39 -17.69 5.75
CA LEU A 137 -12.44 -17.71 4.28
C LEU A 137 -11.26 -18.47 3.65
N MET A 138 -10.30 -18.96 4.44
CA MET A 138 -9.14 -19.68 3.92
C MET A 138 -9.50 -20.94 3.11
N PRO A 139 -10.47 -21.79 3.55
CA PRO A 139 -10.84 -22.98 2.78
C PRO A 139 -11.33 -22.64 1.36
N VAL A 140 -12.16 -21.60 1.20
CA VAL A 140 -12.68 -21.18 -0.11
C VAL A 140 -11.58 -20.55 -0.99
N MET A 141 -10.64 -19.80 -0.41
CA MET A 141 -9.48 -19.26 -1.13
C MET A 141 -8.54 -20.37 -1.63
N ILE A 142 -8.25 -21.37 -0.79
CA ILE A 142 -7.43 -22.53 -1.17
C ILE A 142 -8.14 -23.36 -2.24
N LYS A 143 -9.44 -23.59 -2.09
CA LYS A 143 -10.27 -24.27 -3.09
C LYS A 143 -10.19 -23.53 -4.44
N THR A 144 -10.36 -22.21 -4.42
CA THR A 144 -10.27 -21.35 -5.61
C THR A 144 -8.92 -21.48 -6.30
N ALA A 145 -7.81 -21.42 -5.54
CA ALA A 145 -6.46 -21.56 -6.08
C ALA A 145 -6.18 -22.95 -6.66
N LYS A 146 -6.86 -24.00 -6.19
CA LYS A 146 -6.69 -25.38 -6.68
C LYS A 146 -7.55 -25.69 -7.90
N GLU A 147 -8.80 -25.25 -7.91
CA GLU A 147 -9.80 -25.67 -8.91
C GLU A 147 -9.77 -24.82 -10.20
N HIS A 148 -9.20 -23.63 -10.14
CA HIS A 148 -9.16 -22.70 -11.27
C HIS A 148 -7.71 -22.43 -11.70
N ALA A 149 -7.32 -22.97 -12.86
CA ALA A 149 -5.96 -22.82 -13.39
C ALA A 149 -5.55 -21.36 -13.67
N ASP A 150 -6.54 -20.47 -13.84
CA ASP A 150 -6.38 -19.03 -14.04
C ASP A 150 -6.46 -18.21 -12.72
N ALA A 151 -6.65 -18.86 -11.56
CA ALA A 151 -6.77 -18.16 -10.29
C ALA A 151 -5.41 -17.67 -9.77
N ASP A 152 -5.38 -16.38 -9.49
CA ASP A 152 -4.31 -15.70 -8.76
C ASP A 152 -4.96 -15.17 -7.48
N VAL A 153 -5.04 -16.03 -6.46
CA VAL A 153 -5.77 -15.72 -5.24
C VAL A 153 -4.91 -14.83 -4.34
N ARG A 154 -5.48 -13.69 -3.92
CA ARG A 154 -4.73 -12.63 -3.23
C ARG A 154 -5.38 -12.17 -1.93
N VAL A 155 -4.53 -11.90 -0.95
CA VAL A 155 -4.90 -11.24 0.31
C VAL A 155 -4.11 -9.94 0.43
N VAL A 156 -4.81 -8.81 0.48
CA VAL A 156 -4.21 -7.47 0.60
C VAL A 156 -4.55 -6.88 1.96
N CYS A 157 -3.54 -6.77 2.83
CA CYS A 157 -3.64 -6.24 4.18
C CYS A 157 -3.39 -4.72 4.20
N LEU A 158 -4.39 -3.91 4.57
CA LEU A 158 -4.19 -2.47 4.66
C LEU A 158 -3.45 -2.08 5.94
N SER A 159 -2.17 -1.73 5.78
CA SER A 159 -1.31 -1.15 6.80
C SER A 159 -1.26 0.39 6.67
N SER A 160 -0.26 1.04 7.27
CA SER A 160 -0.04 2.48 7.22
C SER A 160 1.42 2.82 7.52
N ILE A 161 1.90 3.98 7.08
CA ILE A 161 3.16 4.57 7.56
C ILE A 161 3.18 4.75 9.08
N ALA A 162 2.00 4.82 9.71
CA ALA A 162 1.84 4.86 11.15
C ALA A 162 2.39 3.61 11.88
N HIS A 163 2.68 2.50 11.19
CA HIS A 163 3.42 1.38 11.81
C HIS A 163 4.77 1.84 12.38
N ARG A 164 5.36 2.93 11.88
CA ARG A 164 6.58 3.55 12.43
C ARG A 164 6.38 4.22 13.80
N GLN A 165 5.13 4.44 14.20
CA GLN A 165 4.74 4.97 15.51
C GLN A 165 4.35 3.85 16.50
N ALA A 166 4.47 2.58 16.10
CA ALA A 166 4.32 1.46 17.03
C ALA A 166 5.38 1.55 18.16
N PRO A 167 5.15 0.88 19.30
CA PRO A 167 6.16 0.72 20.34
C PRO A 167 7.50 0.22 19.79
N LYS A 168 8.59 0.45 20.53
CA LYS A 168 9.94 0.03 20.08
C LYS A 168 10.04 -1.48 19.85
N GLU A 169 9.30 -2.24 20.64
CA GLU A 169 9.14 -3.70 20.57
C GLU A 169 8.21 -4.14 19.43
N GLY A 170 7.55 -3.20 18.74
CA GLY A 170 6.55 -3.41 17.69
C GLY A 170 5.16 -3.70 18.23
N ILE A 171 5.05 -4.73 19.06
CA ILE A 171 3.78 -5.17 19.66
C ILE A 171 3.96 -5.44 21.15
N ILE A 172 3.21 -4.73 21.98
CA ILE A 172 3.10 -4.98 23.42
C ILE A 172 1.93 -5.94 23.63
N PHE A 173 2.22 -7.24 23.69
CA PHE A 173 1.20 -8.29 23.79
C PHE A 173 0.30 -8.15 25.03
N ASP A 174 0.87 -7.74 26.16
CA ASP A 174 0.13 -7.55 27.41
C ASP A 174 -0.89 -6.41 27.31
N SER A 175 -0.73 -5.49 26.35
CA SER A 175 -1.67 -4.39 26.13
C SER A 175 -2.90 -4.83 25.33
N LEU A 176 -2.83 -5.94 24.59
CA LEU A 176 -3.82 -6.30 23.56
C LEU A 176 -5.20 -6.68 24.13
N LYS A 177 -5.25 -7.11 25.39
CA LYS A 177 -6.48 -7.46 26.14
C LYS A 177 -6.86 -6.39 27.17
N THR A 178 -6.33 -5.19 27.00
CA THR A 178 -6.63 -4.03 27.85
C THR A 178 -7.08 -2.86 26.98
N ASP A 179 -7.62 -1.81 27.60
CA ASP A 179 -7.93 -0.55 26.89
C ASP A 179 -6.66 0.17 26.38
N ALA A 180 -5.47 -0.28 26.82
CA ALA A 180 -4.17 0.31 26.54
C ALA A 180 -4.14 1.83 26.77
N LYS A 181 -4.79 2.29 27.85
CA LYS A 181 -4.84 3.71 28.25
C LYS A 181 -3.48 4.36 28.48
N ASN A 182 -2.46 3.56 28.79
CA ASN A 182 -1.09 4.02 28.99
C ASN A 182 -0.32 4.28 27.68
N MET A 183 -0.92 3.94 26.53
CA MET A 183 -0.33 4.16 25.20
C MET A 183 -0.97 5.37 24.52
N GLY A 184 -0.21 6.05 23.66
CA GLY A 184 -0.77 7.11 22.80
C GLY A 184 -1.80 6.55 21.82
N ALA A 185 -2.81 7.35 21.43
CA ALA A 185 -3.83 6.89 20.46
C ALA A 185 -3.23 6.47 19.11
N PHE A 186 -2.20 7.19 18.63
CA PHE A 186 -1.45 6.84 17.43
C PHE A 186 -0.44 5.71 17.63
N GLU A 187 0.00 5.46 18.86
CA GLU A 187 0.86 4.32 19.19
C GLU A 187 0.06 3.01 19.16
N ARG A 188 -1.15 2.99 19.73
CA ARG A 188 -2.11 1.88 19.58
C ARG A 188 -2.47 1.63 18.10
N TYR A 189 -2.72 2.71 17.36
CA TYR A 189 -2.95 2.60 15.91
C TYR A 189 -1.72 2.02 15.18
N GLY A 190 -0.54 2.54 15.47
CA GLY A 190 0.73 2.08 14.90
C GLY A 190 0.98 0.60 15.18
N GLN A 191 0.74 0.14 16.41
CA GLN A 191 0.78 -1.27 16.80
C GLN A 191 -0.18 -2.13 15.96
N SER A 192 -1.42 -1.68 15.76
CA SER A 192 -2.39 -2.41 14.93
C SER A 192 -1.94 -2.51 13.46
N LYS A 193 -1.28 -1.46 12.94
CA LYS A 193 -0.77 -1.44 11.55
C LYS A 193 0.54 -2.19 11.38
N MET A 194 1.36 -2.26 12.43
CA MET A 194 2.51 -3.16 12.51
C MET A 194 2.04 -4.63 12.47
N ALA A 195 0.98 -4.96 13.22
CA ALA A 195 0.40 -6.29 13.24
C ALA A 195 -0.03 -6.75 11.83
N ASN A 196 -0.68 -5.88 11.05
CA ASN A 196 -1.06 -6.20 9.66
C ASN A 196 0.14 -6.53 8.76
N ILE A 197 1.31 -5.89 8.96
CA ILE A 197 2.53 -6.17 8.19
C ILE A 197 3.08 -7.55 8.57
N LEU A 198 3.26 -7.78 9.87
CA LEU A 198 3.79 -9.03 10.40
C LEU A 198 2.88 -10.21 10.09
N TYR A 199 1.57 -10.01 10.15
CA TYR A 199 0.57 -11.00 9.78
C TYR A 199 0.64 -11.36 8.30
N ALA A 200 0.68 -10.36 7.40
CA ALA A 200 0.83 -10.62 5.96
C ALA A 200 2.09 -11.43 5.65
N LYS A 201 3.21 -11.09 6.32
CA LYS A 201 4.48 -11.79 6.18
C LYS A 201 4.40 -13.25 6.63
N GLN A 202 3.80 -13.53 7.79
CA GLN A 202 3.66 -14.91 8.25
C GLN A 202 2.60 -15.68 7.45
N LEU A 203 1.49 -15.05 7.07
CA LEU A 203 0.44 -15.65 6.25
C LEU A 203 0.98 -16.12 4.90
N ALA A 204 1.85 -15.33 4.25
CA ALA A 204 2.54 -15.71 3.02
C ALA A 204 3.41 -16.98 3.18
N LYS A 205 4.04 -17.16 4.36
CA LYS A 205 4.84 -18.37 4.66
C LYS A 205 3.96 -19.60 4.89
N GLN A 206 2.80 -19.42 5.52
CA GLN A 206 1.88 -20.53 5.81
C GLN A 206 1.11 -20.99 4.56
N TYR A 207 0.81 -20.05 3.65
CA TYR A 207 0.04 -20.29 2.44
C TYR A 207 0.78 -19.80 1.20
N PRO A 208 1.90 -20.44 0.82
CA PRO A 208 2.74 -20.01 -0.31
C PRO A 208 2.04 -20.10 -1.67
N GLN A 209 0.91 -20.80 -1.76
CA GLN A 209 0.05 -20.86 -2.94
C GLN A 209 -0.77 -19.58 -3.16
N LEU A 210 -0.81 -18.67 -2.18
CA LEU A 210 -1.53 -17.38 -2.26
C LEU A 210 -0.53 -16.23 -2.35
N THR A 211 -0.94 -15.16 -3.05
CA THR A 211 -0.18 -13.90 -3.04
C THR A 211 -0.70 -13.02 -1.91
N VAL A 212 0.11 -12.81 -0.87
CA VAL A 212 -0.25 -12.00 0.29
C VAL A 212 0.61 -10.75 0.33
N SER A 213 0.06 -9.58 0.62
CA SER A 213 0.87 -8.36 0.78
C SER A 213 0.30 -7.43 1.82
N ALA A 214 1.17 -6.64 2.45
CA ALA A 214 0.75 -5.51 3.27
C ALA A 214 1.03 -4.21 2.52
N ILE A 215 0.11 -3.25 2.57
CA ILE A 215 0.27 -2.00 1.81
C ILE A 215 -0.03 -0.78 2.68
N HIS A 216 0.70 0.30 2.45
CA HIS A 216 0.30 1.63 2.89
C HIS A 216 -0.36 2.38 1.72
N PRO A 217 -1.55 2.96 1.90
CA PRO A 217 -2.25 3.64 0.80
C PRO A 217 -1.69 5.05 0.51
N GLY A 218 -0.74 5.55 1.31
CA GLY A 218 -0.34 6.96 1.31
C GLY A 218 -1.00 7.71 2.46
N VAL A 219 -0.60 8.96 2.66
CA VAL A 219 -1.26 9.86 3.62
C VAL A 219 -2.56 10.31 2.96
N VAL A 220 -3.64 9.55 3.06
CA VAL A 220 -4.86 9.79 2.25
C VAL A 220 -5.92 10.56 3.05
N ARG A 221 -6.68 11.46 2.39
CA ARG A 221 -7.89 12.10 2.96
C ARG A 221 -8.97 11.05 3.21
N THR A 222 -8.84 10.29 4.29
CA THR A 222 -9.79 9.25 4.67
C THR A 222 -10.76 9.78 5.72
N ASN A 223 -12.01 9.33 5.67
CA ASN A 223 -13.00 9.57 6.73
C ASN A 223 -12.62 8.90 8.07
N LEU A 224 -11.48 8.22 8.18
CA LEU A 224 -10.93 7.67 9.42
C LEU A 224 -10.58 8.76 10.44
N ALA A 225 -10.34 10.00 9.99
CA ALA A 225 -10.12 11.16 10.87
C ALA A 225 -11.37 11.53 11.72
N SER A 226 -12.56 11.06 11.36
CA SER A 226 -13.79 11.28 12.14
C SER A 226 -13.78 10.59 13.51
N GLY A 227 -12.91 9.60 13.73
CA GLY A 227 -12.75 8.86 14.99
C GLY A 227 -11.75 9.47 16.00
N MET A 228 -11.19 10.67 15.72
CA MET A 228 -10.15 11.33 16.53
C MET A 228 -10.67 11.92 17.86
N SER A 229 -11.40 11.15 18.66
CA SER A 229 -11.87 11.56 19.99
C SER A 229 -10.76 11.57 21.06
N GLY A 230 -9.61 10.92 20.79
CA GLY A 230 -8.52 10.74 21.76
C GLY A 230 -7.35 11.74 21.67
N MET A 231 -7.43 12.82 20.88
CA MET A 231 -6.34 13.81 20.75
C MET A 231 -6.50 15.00 21.71
N PRO A 232 -5.40 15.59 22.22
CA PRO A 232 -5.44 16.89 22.89
C PRO A 232 -6.10 17.95 22.00
N ALA A 233 -6.97 18.78 22.57
CA ALA A 233 -7.79 19.76 21.84
C ALA A 233 -6.99 20.69 20.91
N VAL A 234 -5.72 20.95 21.24
CA VAL A 234 -4.81 21.82 20.46
C VAL A 234 -4.45 21.23 19.09
N ILE A 235 -4.31 19.90 18.96
CA ILE A 235 -4.02 19.25 17.68
C ILE A 235 -5.29 19.15 16.83
N ARG A 236 -6.46 19.04 17.47
CA ARG A 236 -7.78 19.13 16.81
C ARG A 236 -7.99 20.51 16.16
N TRP A 237 -7.41 21.56 16.76
CA TRP A 237 -7.43 22.94 16.25
C TRP A 237 -6.44 23.21 15.11
N MET A 238 -5.31 22.49 15.03
CA MET A 238 -4.34 22.61 13.92
C MET A 238 -4.71 21.81 12.66
N SER A 239 -5.82 21.06 12.71
CA SER A 239 -6.37 20.21 11.64
C SER A 239 -6.53 20.86 10.24
N PRO A 240 -6.88 22.15 10.09
CA PRO A 240 -7.07 22.73 8.74
C PRO A 240 -5.78 22.83 7.91
N LEU A 241 -4.62 22.98 8.56
CA LEU A 241 -3.31 23.05 7.88
C LEU A 241 -2.75 21.66 7.54
N ALA A 242 -3.22 20.61 8.22
CA ALA A 242 -2.83 19.23 7.94
C ALA A 242 -3.48 18.71 6.63
N ASN A 243 -4.62 19.26 6.22
CA ASN A 243 -5.36 18.88 5.01
C ASN A 243 -4.60 19.09 3.68
N ILE A 244 -3.47 19.81 3.69
CA ILE A 244 -2.62 20.10 2.52
C ILE A 244 -1.66 18.94 2.18
N PHE A 245 -1.38 18.04 3.13
CA PHE A 245 -0.44 16.92 2.96
C PHE A 245 -1.11 15.58 2.64
N PHE A 246 -2.43 15.56 2.47
CA PHE A 246 -3.17 14.32 2.21
C PHE A 246 -3.46 14.08 0.74
N THR A 247 -2.98 12.95 0.23
CA THR A 247 -3.29 12.31 -1.05
C THR A 247 -4.81 12.12 -1.23
N PRO A 248 -5.36 12.41 -2.42
CA PRO A 248 -6.75 12.08 -2.77
C PRO A 248 -7.07 10.58 -2.64
N VAL A 249 -8.34 10.22 -2.44
CA VAL A 249 -8.78 8.83 -2.18
C VAL A 249 -8.55 7.91 -3.39
N ASP A 250 -8.77 8.41 -4.60
CA ASP A 250 -8.44 7.75 -5.88
C ASP A 250 -6.95 7.40 -5.98
N GLN A 251 -6.09 8.36 -5.65
CA GLN A 251 -4.64 8.14 -5.63
C GLN A 251 -4.23 7.17 -4.53
N GLY A 252 -4.94 7.20 -3.39
CA GLY A 252 -4.72 6.30 -2.26
C GLY A 252 -5.08 4.84 -2.56
N ALA A 253 -6.13 4.61 -3.33
CA ALA A 253 -6.60 3.28 -3.68
C ALA A 253 -5.65 2.56 -4.66
N LYS A 254 -4.83 3.30 -5.42
CA LYS A 254 -3.92 2.72 -6.42
C LYS A 254 -2.96 1.68 -5.85
N ASN A 255 -2.48 1.84 -4.61
CA ASN A 255 -1.51 0.88 -4.06
C ASN A 255 -2.15 -0.45 -3.67
N GLN A 256 -3.37 -0.44 -3.10
CA GLN A 256 -4.12 -1.68 -2.83
C GLN A 256 -4.60 -2.33 -4.11
N LEU A 257 -5.04 -1.56 -5.10
CA LEU A 257 -5.44 -2.06 -6.42
C LEU A 257 -4.25 -2.72 -7.15
N TRP A 258 -3.10 -2.06 -7.17
CA TRP A 258 -1.86 -2.61 -7.72
C TRP A 258 -1.49 -3.93 -7.03
N ALA A 259 -1.54 -3.98 -5.69
CA ALA A 259 -1.25 -5.20 -4.94
C ALA A 259 -2.24 -6.34 -5.22
N SER A 260 -3.49 -6.00 -5.54
CA SER A 260 -4.54 -6.95 -5.89
C SER A 260 -4.40 -7.58 -7.28
N VAL A 261 -3.55 -7.06 -8.18
CA VAL A 261 -3.51 -7.57 -9.57
C VAL A 261 -2.10 -7.67 -10.19
N SER A 262 -1.12 -6.91 -9.70
CA SER A 262 0.20 -6.82 -10.30
C SER A 262 1.01 -8.11 -10.12
N LYS A 263 1.67 -8.57 -11.18
CA LYS A 263 2.60 -9.71 -11.11
C LYS A 263 3.94 -9.37 -10.43
N GLU A 264 4.19 -8.10 -10.15
CA GLU A 264 5.40 -7.61 -9.47
C GLU A 264 5.31 -7.70 -7.94
N VAL A 265 4.18 -8.19 -7.41
CA VAL A 265 3.97 -8.36 -5.96
C VAL A 265 4.76 -9.57 -5.47
N GLU A 266 5.67 -9.33 -4.55
CA GLU A 266 6.37 -10.35 -3.77
C GLU A 266 5.51 -10.70 -2.54
N SER A 267 5.18 -11.99 -2.40
CA SER A 267 4.31 -12.45 -1.31
C SER A 267 5.00 -12.27 0.05
N GLY A 268 4.31 -11.65 0.99
CA GLY A 268 4.77 -11.32 2.34
C GLY A 268 5.49 -9.97 2.48
N GLU A 269 5.65 -9.20 1.40
CA GLU A 269 6.31 -7.90 1.41
C GLU A 269 5.36 -6.74 1.79
N TYR A 270 5.94 -5.63 2.26
CA TYR A 270 5.25 -4.38 2.55
C TYR A 270 5.54 -3.31 1.49
N TYR A 271 4.47 -2.73 0.93
CA TYR A 271 4.57 -1.74 -0.14
C TYR A 271 4.08 -0.34 0.27
N GLU A 272 4.86 0.67 -0.07
CA GLU A 272 4.44 2.07 -0.08
C GLU A 272 3.94 2.49 -1.49
N PRO A 273 3.12 3.55 -1.62
CA PRO A 273 2.54 3.93 -2.89
C PRO A 273 3.57 4.33 -3.96
N VAL A 274 3.45 3.87 -5.21
CA VAL A 274 2.76 2.64 -5.63
C VAL A 274 3.83 1.59 -5.91
N GLY A 275 3.65 0.39 -5.36
CA GLY A 275 4.55 -0.74 -5.57
C GLY A 275 5.98 -0.57 -5.04
N VAL A 276 6.22 0.36 -4.11
CA VAL A 276 7.56 0.59 -3.55
C VAL A 276 7.81 -0.35 -2.36
N GLY A 277 8.48 -1.47 -2.62
CA GLY A 277 8.88 -2.44 -1.59
C GLY A 277 10.12 -2.05 -0.79
N GLY A 278 10.43 -2.81 0.26
CA GLY A 278 11.68 -2.71 1.03
C GLY A 278 11.75 -1.56 2.04
N LYS A 279 10.67 -0.78 2.19
CA LYS A 279 10.55 0.41 3.07
C LYS A 279 10.01 0.11 4.47
N CYS A 280 9.75 -1.15 4.78
CA CYS A 280 9.31 -1.57 6.11
C CYS A 280 10.37 -1.27 7.18
N SER A 281 9.92 -0.89 8.37
CA SER A 281 10.78 -0.77 9.56
C SER A 281 11.52 -2.08 9.88
N SER A 282 12.64 -2.01 10.61
CA SER A 282 13.39 -3.20 11.05
C SER A 282 12.52 -4.17 11.86
N VAL A 283 11.67 -3.64 12.73
CA VAL A 283 10.74 -4.43 13.55
C VAL A 283 9.71 -5.15 12.68
N GLY A 284 9.15 -4.48 11.67
CA GLY A 284 8.22 -5.09 10.71
C GLY A 284 8.87 -6.14 9.78
N LYS A 285 10.20 -6.23 9.76
CA LYS A 285 10.96 -7.27 9.04
C LYS A 285 11.29 -8.49 9.90
N SER A 286 11.05 -8.47 11.22
CA SER A 286 11.38 -9.59 12.12
C SER A 286 10.48 -10.81 11.86
N ASP A 287 11.12 -11.94 11.58
CA ASP A 287 10.45 -13.24 11.42
C ASP A 287 9.98 -13.80 12.77
N GLU A 288 10.74 -13.57 13.83
CA GLU A 288 10.43 -14.02 15.19
C GLU A 288 9.16 -13.33 15.70
N LEU A 289 9.06 -12.00 15.52
CA LEU A 289 7.89 -11.25 15.94
C LEU A 289 6.67 -11.58 15.07
N ALA A 290 6.86 -11.79 13.77
CA ALA A 290 5.79 -12.26 12.88
C ALA A 290 5.23 -13.61 13.31
N LYS A 291 6.10 -14.57 13.64
CA LYS A 291 5.69 -15.87 14.18
C LYS A 291 5.00 -15.72 15.54
N LYS A 292 5.54 -14.91 16.45
CA LYS A 292 4.95 -14.68 17.78
C LYS A 292 3.54 -14.07 17.67
N LEU A 293 3.36 -13.08 16.81
CA LEU A 293 2.04 -12.49 16.53
C LEU A 293 1.09 -13.53 15.94
N TRP A 294 1.56 -14.34 15.00
CA TRP A 294 0.77 -15.41 14.39
C TRP A 294 0.29 -16.42 15.42
N ASP A 295 1.21 -16.96 16.23
CA ASP A 295 0.89 -17.94 17.28
C ASP A 295 -0.10 -17.35 18.28
N TRP A 296 0.08 -16.09 18.68
CA TRP A 296 -0.87 -15.38 19.54
C TRP A 296 -2.23 -15.22 18.85
N THR A 297 -2.26 -14.79 17.58
CA THR A 297 -3.50 -14.55 16.83
C THR A 297 -4.29 -15.83 16.60
N GLU A 298 -3.61 -16.94 16.27
CA GLU A 298 -4.22 -18.26 16.17
C GLU A 298 -4.69 -18.78 17.52
N GLY A 299 -3.86 -18.56 18.55
CA GLY A 299 -4.18 -18.90 19.94
C GLY A 299 -5.33 -18.09 20.54
N GLU A 300 -5.75 -16.98 19.96
CA GLU A 300 -6.95 -16.24 20.38
C GLU A 300 -8.23 -16.76 19.69
N GLN A 301 -8.09 -17.51 18.60
CA GLN A 301 -9.20 -18.07 17.80
C GLN A 301 -9.52 -19.51 18.23
N LYS A 302 -9.47 -19.75 19.56
CA LYS A 302 -9.16 -21.02 20.25
C LYS A 302 -9.98 -22.23 19.81
N ASP A 303 -9.23 -23.27 19.45
CA ASP A 303 -9.71 -24.65 19.31
C ASP A 303 -9.77 -25.30 20.72
N PRO A 304 -10.96 -25.69 21.22
CA PRO A 304 -11.14 -26.27 22.54
C PRO A 304 -10.39 -27.60 22.70
N TYR A 305 -10.07 -28.32 21.62
CA TYR A 305 -9.24 -29.53 21.70
C TYR A 305 -7.79 -29.19 22.07
N GLN A 306 -7.25 -28.13 21.49
CA GLN A 306 -5.90 -27.65 21.81
C GLN A 306 -5.83 -27.07 23.23
N ALA A 307 -6.87 -26.34 23.66
CA ALA A 307 -6.97 -25.79 25.02
C ALA A 307 -6.92 -26.88 26.11
N LEU A 308 -7.49 -28.07 25.84
CA LEU A 308 -7.41 -29.22 26.74
C LEU A 308 -6.19 -30.13 26.48
N GLY A 309 -5.42 -29.88 25.42
CA GLY A 309 -4.27 -30.71 25.05
C GLY A 309 -4.66 -32.13 24.65
N VAL A 310 -5.83 -32.30 24.01
CA VAL A 310 -6.38 -33.59 23.58
C VAL A 310 -6.58 -33.61 22.07
N ASP A 311 -6.52 -34.80 21.47
CA ASP A 311 -6.80 -34.96 20.04
C ASP A 311 -8.30 -34.79 19.74
N LYS A 312 -8.67 -34.44 18.50
CA LYS A 312 -10.08 -34.34 18.08
C LYS A 312 -10.82 -35.67 18.20
N SER A 313 -10.10 -36.79 18.09
CA SER A 313 -10.63 -38.15 18.30
C SER A 313 -10.74 -38.58 19.76
N ALA A 314 -10.33 -37.72 20.72
CA ALA A 314 -10.31 -38.07 22.14
C ALA A 314 -11.70 -38.46 22.66
N SER A 315 -11.78 -39.52 23.45
CA SER A 315 -13.00 -39.94 24.12
C SER A 315 -13.45 -38.94 25.19
N ALA A 316 -14.73 -38.97 25.57
CA ALA A 316 -15.24 -38.14 26.67
C ALA A 316 -14.49 -38.36 28.00
N GLY A 317 -13.98 -39.58 28.23
CA GLY A 317 -13.15 -39.92 29.38
C GLY A 317 -11.78 -39.22 29.36
N GLU A 318 -11.15 -39.13 28.18
CA GLU A 318 -9.86 -38.44 28.00
C GLU A 318 -9.99 -36.93 28.13
N ILE A 319 -11.05 -36.35 27.55
CA ILE A 319 -11.40 -34.93 27.67
C ILE A 319 -11.62 -34.55 29.15
N LYS A 320 -12.39 -35.37 29.87
CA LYS A 320 -12.63 -35.19 31.32
C LYS A 320 -11.33 -35.29 32.11
N LYS A 321 -10.50 -36.30 31.86
CA LYS A 321 -9.23 -36.49 32.55
C LYS A 321 -8.27 -35.33 32.31
N ALA A 322 -8.17 -34.84 31.07
CA ALA A 322 -7.35 -33.70 30.70
C ALA A 322 -7.82 -32.41 31.40
N TYR A 323 -9.13 -32.15 31.39
CA TYR A 323 -9.74 -31.02 32.10
C TYR A 323 -9.38 -31.02 33.60
N TYR A 324 -9.63 -32.11 34.32
CA TYR A 324 -9.34 -32.15 35.77
C TYR A 324 -7.84 -32.04 36.07
N GLY A 325 -6.99 -32.60 35.22
CA GLY A 325 -5.53 -32.47 35.35
C GLY A 325 -5.06 -31.03 35.18
N LEU A 326 -5.57 -30.33 34.16
CA LEU A 326 -5.22 -28.95 33.87
C LEU A 326 -5.88 -27.96 34.85
N ALA A 327 -7.14 -28.18 35.23
CA ALA A 327 -7.86 -27.39 36.22
C ALA A 327 -7.15 -27.42 37.58
N LYS A 328 -6.66 -28.58 38.03
CA LYS A 328 -5.86 -28.69 39.26
C LYS A 328 -4.52 -27.96 39.16
N LYS A 329 -3.90 -27.97 37.97
CA LYS A 329 -2.59 -27.36 37.71
C LYS A 329 -2.66 -25.83 37.60
N PHE A 330 -3.76 -25.29 37.08
CA PHE A 330 -3.93 -23.87 36.83
C PHE A 330 -4.96 -23.19 37.73
N HIS A 331 -5.46 -23.88 38.78
CA HIS A 331 -6.44 -23.30 39.70
C HIS A 331 -5.91 -22.00 40.33
N PRO A 332 -6.68 -20.90 40.29
CA PRO A 332 -6.22 -19.57 40.71
C PRO A 332 -5.78 -19.49 42.18
N ASP A 333 -6.33 -20.35 43.04
CA ASP A 333 -5.94 -20.41 44.46
C ASP A 333 -4.66 -21.22 44.74
N THR A 334 -4.29 -22.16 43.86
CA THR A 334 -3.14 -23.05 44.07
C THR A 334 -1.94 -22.71 43.20
N ASN A 335 -2.16 -21.97 42.11
CA ASN A 335 -1.12 -21.55 41.18
C ASN A 335 -0.99 -20.02 41.18
N LYS A 336 0.15 -19.52 41.68
CA LYS A 336 0.46 -18.10 41.80
C LYS A 336 1.03 -17.48 40.51
N ASP A 337 1.09 -18.23 39.42
CA ASP A 337 1.49 -17.72 38.10
C ASP A 337 0.42 -16.72 37.60
N PRO A 338 0.79 -15.50 37.20
CA PRO A 338 -0.13 -14.51 36.65
C PRO A 338 -0.96 -15.03 35.46
N THR A 339 -0.43 -15.99 34.70
CA THR A 339 -1.09 -16.60 33.54
C THR A 339 -2.03 -17.77 33.89
N ALA A 340 -2.04 -18.23 35.15
CA ALA A 340 -2.84 -19.37 35.58
C ALA A 340 -4.35 -19.08 35.51
N LYS A 341 -4.77 -17.88 35.88
CA LYS A 341 -6.18 -17.46 35.85
C LYS A 341 -6.77 -17.50 34.44
N ASP A 342 -6.02 -16.99 33.46
CA ASP A 342 -6.45 -16.95 32.07
C ASP A 342 -6.47 -18.34 31.45
N ARG A 343 -5.44 -19.16 31.74
CA ARG A 343 -5.42 -20.58 31.33
C ARG A 343 -6.56 -21.37 31.94
N PHE A 344 -6.87 -21.16 33.22
CA PHE A 344 -7.96 -21.83 33.91
C PHE A 344 -9.32 -21.51 33.28
N SER A 345 -9.57 -20.24 32.97
CA SER A 345 -10.78 -19.81 32.26
C SER A 345 -10.89 -20.46 30.88
N GLU A 346 -9.78 -20.55 30.14
CA GLU A 346 -9.72 -21.20 28.83
C GLU A 346 -10.02 -22.71 28.90
N ILE A 347 -9.40 -23.41 29.85
CA ILE A 347 -9.63 -24.84 30.11
C ILE A 347 -11.10 -25.10 30.46
N GLN A 348 -11.72 -24.19 31.22
CA GLN A 348 -13.13 -24.29 31.62
C GLN A 348 -14.07 -24.12 30.43
N SER A 349 -13.87 -23.09 29.59
CA SER A 349 -14.67 -22.88 28.38
C SER A 349 -14.51 -24.01 27.36
N ALA A 350 -13.29 -24.55 27.22
CA ALA A 350 -13.03 -25.67 26.32
C ALA A 350 -13.73 -26.96 26.78
N TYR A 351 -13.71 -27.23 28.10
CA TYR A 351 -14.41 -28.39 28.65
C TYR A 351 -15.94 -28.25 28.57
N GLU A 352 -16.49 -27.04 28.71
CA GLU A 352 -17.92 -26.81 28.55
C GLU A 352 -18.42 -27.18 27.15
N ILE A 353 -17.62 -26.91 26.12
CA ILE A 353 -17.92 -27.25 24.72
C ILE A 353 -17.75 -28.75 24.47
N LEU A 354 -16.64 -29.34 24.94
CA LEU A 354 -16.25 -30.71 24.59
C LEU A 354 -16.83 -31.80 25.49
N SER A 355 -17.33 -31.45 26.68
CA SER A 355 -17.90 -32.41 27.63
C SER A 355 -19.33 -32.84 27.29
N ASP A 356 -20.07 -32.01 26.56
CA ASP A 356 -21.43 -32.31 26.10
C ASP A 356 -21.39 -32.89 24.67
N PRO A 357 -21.93 -34.10 24.43
CA PRO A 357 -21.88 -34.73 23.11
C PRO A 357 -22.54 -33.93 21.99
N GLN A 358 -23.67 -33.27 22.27
CA GLN A 358 -24.38 -32.46 21.27
C GLN A 358 -23.61 -31.19 20.97
N LYS A 359 -23.06 -30.55 22.01
CA LYS A 359 -22.21 -29.37 21.82
C LYS A 359 -20.94 -29.72 21.05
N ARG A 360 -20.26 -30.80 21.43
CA ARG A 360 -19.06 -31.26 20.74
C ARG A 360 -19.32 -31.55 19.26
N GLU A 361 -20.40 -32.25 18.93
CA GLU A 361 -20.77 -32.53 17.54
C GLU A 361 -21.06 -31.25 16.75
N GLN A 362 -21.79 -30.32 17.37
CA GLN A 362 -22.07 -28.99 16.84
C GLN A 362 -20.78 -28.19 16.59
N TYR A 363 -19.82 -28.24 17.51
CA TYR A 363 -18.50 -27.64 17.35
C TYR A 363 -17.66 -28.34 16.27
N ASP A 364 -17.74 -29.66 16.16
CA ASP A 364 -17.00 -30.44 15.17
C ASP A 364 -17.51 -30.22 13.75
N GLN A 365 -18.82 -29.96 13.60
CA GLN A 365 -19.46 -29.69 12.31
C GLN A 365 -19.38 -28.22 11.89
N PHE A 366 -19.55 -27.28 12.83
CA PHE A 366 -19.75 -25.85 12.54
C PHE A 366 -18.73 -24.93 13.23
N GLY A 367 -17.80 -25.48 14.02
CA GLY A 367 -16.83 -24.71 14.80
C GLY A 367 -17.48 -23.91 15.93
N ALA A 368 -16.79 -22.86 16.39
CA ALA A 368 -17.25 -21.98 17.46
C ALA A 368 -18.51 -21.12 17.12
N ALA A 369 -19.22 -21.43 16.04
CA ALA A 369 -20.45 -20.78 15.60
C ALA A 369 -21.72 -21.47 16.14
N ALA A 370 -21.62 -22.73 16.57
CA ALA A 370 -22.79 -23.54 16.91
C ALA A 370 -23.44 -23.22 18.28
N PHE A 371 -22.85 -22.32 19.05
CA PHE A 371 -23.28 -21.98 20.42
C PHE A 371 -23.87 -20.57 20.55
N ASP A 372 -24.33 -19.98 19.45
CA ASP A 372 -25.01 -18.69 19.45
C ASP A 372 -26.41 -18.80 20.13
N PRO A 373 -26.68 -18.06 21.21
CA PRO A 373 -27.99 -18.06 21.88
C PRO A 373 -29.16 -17.47 21.05
N SER A 374 -28.91 -16.96 19.83
CA SER A 374 -29.92 -16.23 19.04
C SER A 374 -30.26 -16.82 17.65
N GLY A 375 -29.83 -18.04 17.33
CA GLY A 375 -30.14 -18.72 16.06
C GLY A 375 -31.19 -19.82 16.20
N GLY A 376 -32.48 -19.49 16.06
CA GLY A 376 -33.58 -20.46 16.13
C GLY A 376 -34.14 -20.89 14.77
N GLY A 377 -34.36 -22.21 14.62
CA GLY A 377 -35.36 -22.84 13.72
C GLY A 377 -34.84 -24.11 13.04
N GLY A 378 -35.41 -25.32 13.19
CA GLY A 378 -36.63 -25.83 13.86
C GLY A 378 -36.52 -27.38 13.94
N ALA A 379 -37.49 -28.21 14.32
CA ALA A 379 -38.85 -28.11 14.82
C ALA A 379 -39.16 -29.47 15.51
N GLY A 380 -39.85 -29.46 16.66
CA GLY A 380 -40.34 -30.65 17.35
C GLY A 380 -41.33 -30.25 18.46
N PRO A 381 -42.56 -30.79 18.51
CA PRO A 381 -43.63 -30.25 19.35
C PRO A 381 -43.55 -30.81 20.77
N GLY A 382 -43.37 -29.94 21.77
CA GLY A 382 -43.67 -30.26 23.16
C GLY A 382 -42.68 -29.71 24.18
N GLY A 383 -43.07 -28.60 24.83
CA GLY A 383 -42.79 -28.35 26.25
C GLY A 383 -41.44 -27.70 26.65
N GLY A 384 -41.52 -26.49 27.19
CA GLY A 384 -40.66 -26.04 28.30
C GLY A 384 -39.50 -25.08 27.96
N ASN A 385 -39.50 -23.91 28.60
CA ASN A 385 -38.37 -22.97 28.66
C ASN A 385 -37.08 -23.67 29.16
N PRO A 386 -35.92 -23.54 28.48
CA PRO A 386 -34.65 -24.13 28.94
C PRO A 386 -33.92 -23.33 30.04
N PHE A 387 -34.49 -22.24 30.55
CA PHE A 387 -33.91 -21.46 31.66
C PHE A 387 -34.39 -21.90 33.06
N SER A 388 -34.93 -23.12 33.19
CA SER A 388 -35.27 -23.72 34.47
C SER A 388 -34.62 -25.09 34.64
N GLY A 389 -33.41 -25.13 35.21
CA GLY A 389 -32.75 -26.39 35.55
C GLY A 389 -31.32 -26.21 36.04
N GLY A 390 -31.15 -25.76 37.28
CA GLY A 390 -29.84 -25.70 37.93
C GLY A 390 -29.30 -27.08 38.34
N PHE A 391 -27.99 -27.17 38.52
CA PHE A 391 -27.37 -28.07 39.50
C PHE A 391 -26.48 -27.25 40.47
N PRO A 392 -26.35 -27.70 41.73
CA PRO A 392 -26.21 -26.85 42.90
C PRO A 392 -24.77 -26.84 43.44
N GLY A 393 -24.41 -25.72 44.08
CA GLY A 393 -23.30 -25.69 45.05
C GLY A 393 -22.14 -24.79 44.66
N PHE A 394 -22.32 -23.47 44.79
CA PHE A 394 -21.30 -22.61 45.41
C PHE A 394 -21.94 -21.29 45.82
N ASN A 395 -22.48 -21.25 47.04
CA ASN A 395 -22.91 -20.03 47.70
C ASN A 395 -21.84 -19.73 48.75
N GLY A 396 -21.00 -18.69 48.55
CA GLY A 396 -20.00 -18.34 49.55
C GLY A 396 -18.88 -17.39 49.12
N LYS A 397 -19.18 -16.09 49.19
CA LYS A 397 -18.28 -14.98 49.58
C LYS A 397 -16.97 -14.75 48.81
N GLY A 398 -16.97 -13.73 47.94
CA GLY A 398 -15.75 -13.00 47.56
C GLY A 398 -15.89 -11.97 46.43
N GLY A 399 -16.30 -10.73 46.76
CA GLY A 399 -16.05 -9.43 46.06
C GLY A 399 -16.57 -9.25 44.61
N PHE A 400 -17.13 -8.13 44.14
CA PHE A 400 -17.28 -6.72 44.55
C PHE A 400 -18.51 -6.13 43.80
N PRO A 401 -19.05 -4.94 44.18
CA PRO A 401 -20.49 -4.63 44.11
C PRO A 401 -20.96 -3.99 42.79
N PHE A 402 -22.19 -4.33 42.40
CA PHE A 402 -22.92 -3.79 41.24
C PHE A 402 -23.83 -2.58 41.61
N GLU A 403 -23.86 -2.16 42.88
CA GLU A 403 -24.74 -1.08 43.38
C GLU A 403 -24.23 0.34 43.04
N GLU A 404 -22.93 0.60 42.94
CA GLU A 404 -22.39 1.96 42.72
C GLU A 404 -22.57 2.50 41.28
N ILE A 405 -22.84 1.62 40.31
CA ILE A 405 -23.07 2.02 38.90
C ILE A 405 -24.55 2.37 38.65
N PHE A 406 -25.47 1.89 39.50
CA PHE A 406 -26.90 2.20 39.36
C PHE A 406 -27.29 3.52 40.05
N GLU A 407 -26.53 3.96 41.06
CA GLU A 407 -26.71 5.27 41.71
C GLU A 407 -26.21 6.45 40.84
N ALA A 408 -25.35 6.21 39.85
CA ALA A 408 -24.92 7.22 38.87
C ALA A 408 -25.92 7.43 37.71
N PHE A 409 -26.89 6.51 37.55
CA PHE A 409 -27.81 6.50 36.40
C PHE A 409 -29.25 6.90 36.74
N THR A 410 -29.63 6.89 38.02
CA THR A 410 -31.00 7.21 38.47
C THR A 410 -31.02 8.46 39.36
N GLY A 411 -30.94 9.62 38.70
CA GLY A 411 -30.96 10.92 39.36
C GLY A 411 -32.27 11.18 40.09
N GLN A 412 -32.30 10.89 41.40
CA GLN A 412 -33.33 11.37 42.32
C GLN A 412 -32.75 11.53 43.73
N SER A 413 -32.46 12.78 44.11
CA SER A 413 -33.22 13.48 45.16
C SER A 413 -32.42 14.60 45.84
N SER A 414 -33.02 15.80 45.78
CA SER A 414 -33.14 16.79 46.86
C SER A 414 -31.95 17.12 47.78
N GLY A 415 -31.56 18.40 47.77
CA GLY A 415 -31.63 19.18 49.00
C GLY A 415 -30.43 20.01 49.42
N ARG A 416 -30.56 21.32 49.19
CA ARG A 416 -30.04 22.47 49.98
C ARG A 416 -28.57 22.90 49.87
N ARG A 417 -28.48 24.07 49.20
CA ARG A 417 -27.98 25.38 49.68
C ARG A 417 -26.60 25.86 49.19
N ARG A 418 -26.72 26.88 48.34
CA ARG A 418 -26.03 28.19 48.37
C ARG A 418 -24.53 28.18 48.04
N GLY A 419 -24.23 28.47 46.79
CA GLY A 419 -22.90 28.87 46.35
C GLY A 419 -22.94 29.29 44.89
N ARG A 420 -23.12 30.60 44.67
CA ARG A 420 -23.07 31.29 43.38
C ARG A 420 -21.81 30.86 42.61
N SER A 421 -21.97 30.30 41.41
CA SER A 421 -20.85 29.94 40.52
C SER A 421 -21.11 30.44 39.08
N PRO A 422 -20.04 30.75 38.34
CA PRO A 422 -20.00 31.76 37.28
C PRO A 422 -20.33 31.18 35.89
N PHE A 423 -21.47 30.50 35.76
CA PHE A 423 -21.87 29.80 34.53
C PHE A 423 -22.96 30.54 33.72
N GLU A 424 -23.29 31.78 34.07
CA GLU A 424 -24.41 32.53 33.48
C GLU A 424 -23.97 33.67 32.54
N SER A 425 -22.81 33.52 31.88
CA SER A 425 -22.34 34.49 30.86
C SER A 425 -21.82 33.88 29.56
N ALA A 426 -21.92 32.56 29.36
CA ALA A 426 -21.33 31.88 28.19
C ALA A 426 -22.31 31.51 27.07
N PHE A 427 -23.59 31.90 27.16
CA PHE A 427 -24.64 31.49 26.20
C PHE A 427 -25.19 32.60 25.28
N ASN A 428 -24.51 33.74 25.17
CA ASN A 428 -24.77 34.71 24.09
C ASN A 428 -23.53 34.82 23.17
N SER A 429 -23.68 34.35 21.92
CA SER A 429 -22.70 34.14 20.83
C SER A 429 -21.77 35.33 20.52
N PRO A 430 -20.54 35.11 19.97
CA PRO A 430 -20.38 35.01 18.50
C PRO A 430 -19.14 34.18 18.04
N PHE A 431 -19.34 32.97 17.53
CA PHE A 431 -18.35 32.28 16.68
C PHE A 431 -19.06 31.84 15.40
N GLU A 432 -19.25 32.79 14.50
CA GLU A 432 -19.54 32.54 13.09
C GLU A 432 -18.21 32.06 12.47
N SER A 433 -18.00 30.75 12.43
CA SER A 433 -16.91 30.16 11.65
C SER A 433 -17.19 30.46 10.18
N GLN A 434 -16.54 31.48 9.62
CA GLN A 434 -16.56 31.74 8.18
C GLN A 434 -15.99 30.52 7.46
N GLU A 435 -16.87 29.68 6.93
CA GLU A 435 -16.50 28.55 6.08
C GLU A 435 -15.89 29.09 4.78
N ILE A 436 -14.59 28.82 4.56
CA ILE A 436 -13.90 29.14 3.31
C ILE A 436 -14.18 28.00 2.33
N PHE A 437 -14.82 28.30 1.21
CA PHE A 437 -15.12 27.32 0.18
C PHE A 437 -13.91 27.13 -0.72
N VAL A 438 -13.41 25.90 -0.84
CA VAL A 438 -12.22 25.59 -1.64
C VAL A 438 -12.63 24.69 -2.81
N GLY A 439 -12.23 25.08 -4.02
CA GLY A 439 -12.45 24.27 -5.22
C GLY A 439 -11.50 23.08 -5.32
N GLU A 440 -11.83 22.11 -6.17
CA GLU A 440 -11.08 20.87 -6.31
C GLU A 440 -9.79 21.05 -7.12
N ASN A 441 -8.77 20.24 -6.79
CA ASN A 441 -7.54 20.22 -7.56
C ASN A 441 -7.73 19.40 -8.84
N ILE A 442 -7.07 19.81 -9.92
CA ILE A 442 -7.09 19.09 -11.20
C ILE A 442 -5.74 18.44 -11.42
N GLU A 443 -5.71 17.18 -11.85
CA GLU A 443 -4.48 16.51 -12.31
C GLU A 443 -4.56 16.23 -13.82
N VAL A 444 -3.51 16.58 -14.56
CA VAL A 444 -3.38 16.27 -16.00
C VAL A 444 -2.01 15.70 -16.33
N PHE A 445 -1.93 14.92 -17.41
CA PHE A 445 -0.68 14.32 -17.84
C PHE A 445 -0.06 15.07 -19.03
N ALA A 446 1.23 15.38 -18.92
CA ALA A 446 2.05 15.87 -20.02
C ALA A 446 3.01 14.77 -20.46
N ASN A 447 2.76 14.18 -21.62
CA ASN A 447 3.64 13.18 -22.21
C ASN A 447 4.78 13.89 -22.96
N ILE A 448 6.02 13.55 -22.64
CA ILE A 448 7.22 14.04 -23.31
C ILE A 448 8.15 12.90 -23.69
N THR A 449 8.95 13.13 -24.72
CA THR A 449 10.01 12.20 -25.13
C THR A 449 11.21 12.29 -24.19
N PHE A 450 12.07 11.28 -24.23
CA PHE A 450 13.33 11.27 -23.48
C PHE A 450 14.24 12.47 -23.84
N ALA A 451 14.30 12.83 -25.12
CA ALA A 451 15.08 13.98 -25.60
C ALA A 451 14.50 15.31 -25.10
N GLU A 452 13.18 15.46 -25.10
CA GLU A 452 12.50 16.63 -24.51
C GLU A 452 12.73 16.72 -23.00
N ALA A 453 12.73 15.59 -22.29
CA ALA A 453 13.05 15.57 -20.86
C ALA A 453 14.49 16.01 -20.59
N ALA A 454 15.43 15.73 -21.49
CA ALA A 454 16.81 16.12 -21.31
C ALA A 454 17.07 17.61 -21.60
N LYS A 455 16.45 18.15 -22.66
CA LYS A 455 16.64 19.54 -23.09
C LYS A 455 15.69 20.54 -22.43
N GLY A 456 14.61 20.05 -21.84
CA GLY A 456 13.46 20.87 -21.45
C GLY A 456 12.59 21.16 -22.67
N THR A 457 11.31 21.40 -22.42
CA THR A 457 10.35 21.70 -23.49
C THR A 457 9.18 22.49 -22.93
N THR A 458 8.44 23.15 -23.81
CA THR A 458 7.21 23.83 -23.45
C THR A 458 6.05 23.10 -24.12
N LYS A 459 5.11 22.57 -23.32
CA LYS A 459 3.95 21.82 -23.81
C LYS A 459 2.66 22.59 -23.54
N ARG A 460 1.75 22.60 -24.51
CA ARG A 460 0.40 23.12 -24.33
C ARG A 460 -0.50 22.00 -23.85
N VAL A 461 -0.99 22.10 -22.62
CA VAL A 461 -1.89 21.12 -22.00
C VAL A 461 -3.27 21.76 -21.87
N THR A 462 -4.28 21.12 -22.45
CA THR A 462 -5.67 21.59 -22.34
C THR A 462 -6.30 20.99 -21.10
N THR A 463 -6.82 21.85 -20.23
CA THR A 463 -7.52 21.47 -19.00
C THR A 463 -9.01 21.84 -19.10
N THR A 464 -9.85 21.21 -18.29
CA THR A 464 -11.29 21.49 -18.25
C THR A 464 -11.76 21.88 -16.84
N PRO A 465 -11.26 22.99 -16.26
CA PRO A 465 -11.67 23.42 -14.93
C PRO A 465 -13.12 23.88 -14.87
N MET A 466 -13.72 23.74 -13.69
CA MET A 466 -14.90 24.49 -13.29
C MET A 466 -14.50 25.94 -13.09
N THR A 467 -15.11 26.86 -13.87
CA THR A 467 -14.91 28.29 -13.74
C THR A 467 -16.19 28.96 -13.27
N PRO A 468 -16.12 30.11 -12.57
CA PRO A 468 -17.29 30.89 -12.24
C PRO A 468 -18.09 31.19 -13.50
N CYS A 469 -19.40 30.93 -13.45
CA CYS A 469 -20.29 31.17 -14.55
C CYS A 469 -20.31 32.67 -14.86
N ASP A 470 -19.84 33.04 -16.04
CA ASP A 470 -19.85 34.41 -16.57
C ASP A 470 -21.22 35.10 -16.49
N SER A 471 -22.32 34.38 -16.77
CA SER A 471 -23.68 34.96 -16.80
C SER A 471 -24.22 35.33 -15.41
N CYS A 472 -23.75 34.68 -14.34
CA CYS A 472 -24.21 34.97 -12.96
C CYS A 472 -23.07 35.34 -12.01
N SER A 473 -21.84 35.42 -12.52
CA SER A 473 -20.60 35.70 -11.76
C SER A 473 -20.47 34.86 -10.49
N GLY A 474 -20.81 33.56 -10.54
CA GLY A 474 -20.73 32.68 -9.36
C GLY A 474 -22.00 32.58 -8.51
N SER A 475 -22.95 33.51 -8.64
CA SER A 475 -24.11 33.60 -7.74
C SER A 475 -25.15 32.50 -7.93
N GLY A 476 -25.17 31.81 -9.08
CA GLY A 476 -26.19 30.82 -9.42
C GLY A 476 -27.59 31.41 -9.67
N LEU A 477 -27.74 32.73 -9.69
CA LEU A 477 -29.02 33.42 -9.87
C LEU A 477 -29.07 34.17 -11.20
N LYS A 478 -30.28 34.41 -11.71
CA LYS A 478 -30.48 35.37 -12.80
C LYS A 478 -30.15 36.78 -12.32
N THR A 479 -29.68 37.63 -13.23
CA THR A 479 -29.33 39.03 -12.95
C THR A 479 -30.47 39.76 -12.23
N GLY A 480 -30.17 40.38 -11.10
CA GLY A 480 -31.13 41.13 -10.28
C GLY A 480 -31.98 40.29 -9.30
N ALA A 481 -31.95 38.96 -9.38
CA ALA A 481 -32.65 38.11 -8.41
C ALA A 481 -31.88 38.00 -7.08
N LYS A 482 -32.63 37.96 -5.96
CA LYS A 482 -32.06 37.86 -4.61
C LYS A 482 -32.63 36.64 -3.87
N ARG A 483 -31.83 36.06 -2.99
CA ARG A 483 -32.27 35.02 -2.06
C ARG A 483 -33.15 35.65 -0.98
N SER A 484 -34.20 34.95 -0.56
CA SER A 484 -35.03 35.34 0.58
C SER A 484 -34.71 34.47 1.78
N GLN A 485 -34.85 35.01 2.99
CA GLN A 485 -34.67 34.23 4.22
C GLN A 485 -35.70 33.10 4.29
N CYS A 486 -35.26 31.90 4.67
CA CYS A 486 -36.15 30.76 4.80
C CYS A 486 -37.12 30.99 5.96
N LYS A 487 -38.42 31.17 5.66
CA LYS A 487 -39.47 31.38 6.66
C LYS A 487 -39.69 30.17 7.58
N SER A 488 -39.30 28.98 7.13
CA SER A 488 -39.47 27.73 7.87
C SER A 488 -38.50 27.55 9.04
N CYS A 489 -37.33 28.18 8.98
CA CYS A 489 -36.32 28.15 10.05
C CYS A 489 -35.85 29.56 10.44
N ASN A 490 -36.50 30.62 9.93
CA ASN A 490 -36.08 32.01 10.14
C ASN A 490 -34.57 32.24 9.88
N GLY A 491 -34.01 31.65 8.82
CA GLY A 491 -32.60 31.84 8.48
C GLY A 491 -31.62 30.89 9.17
N THR A 492 -32.02 30.12 10.18
CA THR A 492 -31.08 29.29 10.98
C THR A 492 -30.64 27.99 10.31
N GLY A 493 -31.25 27.59 9.20
CA GLY A 493 -30.99 26.32 8.51
C GLY A 493 -31.45 25.06 9.27
N THR A 494 -31.83 25.18 10.55
CA THR A 494 -32.15 24.05 11.44
C THR A 494 -33.49 24.26 12.15
N ARG A 495 -34.15 23.17 12.53
CA ARG A 495 -35.39 23.16 13.31
C ARG A 495 -35.19 22.40 14.61
N LEU A 496 -35.68 22.96 15.72
CA LEU A 496 -35.63 22.32 17.03
C LEU A 496 -36.91 21.50 17.25
N HIS A 497 -36.75 20.22 17.53
CA HIS A 497 -37.82 19.31 17.94
C HIS A 497 -37.76 19.14 19.46
N PHE A 498 -38.87 19.43 20.12
CA PHE A 498 -39.02 19.23 21.55
C PHE A 498 -39.69 17.87 21.77
N MET A 499 -38.99 16.93 22.38
CA MET A 499 -39.50 15.61 22.75
C MET A 499 -40.08 15.66 24.16
N HIS A 500 -41.06 14.79 24.46
CA HIS A 500 -41.64 14.67 25.81
C HIS A 500 -40.52 14.27 26.79
N GLY A 501 -40.34 15.05 27.86
CA GLY A 501 -39.24 14.87 28.84
C GLY A 501 -38.12 15.93 28.80
N GLY A 502 -38.29 17.02 28.05
CA GLY A 502 -37.37 18.18 28.12
C GLY A 502 -36.10 18.06 27.27
N MET A 503 -35.97 16.99 26.49
CA MET A 503 -34.86 16.81 25.55
C MET A 503 -35.16 17.51 24.22
N GLN A 504 -34.18 18.31 23.73
CA GLN A 504 -34.26 19.03 22.45
C GLN A 504 -33.39 18.33 21.41
N MET A 505 -33.93 18.11 20.21
CA MET A 505 -33.21 17.51 19.07
C MET A 505 -33.25 18.48 17.88
N ALA A 506 -32.08 18.89 17.37
CA ALA A 506 -31.99 19.72 16.18
C ALA A 506 -32.02 18.85 14.91
N SER A 507 -32.85 19.21 13.93
CA SER A 507 -32.90 18.60 12.60
C SER A 507 -32.64 19.66 11.53
N GLN A 508 -32.21 19.24 10.34
CA GLN A 508 -32.03 20.14 9.20
C GLN A 508 -33.40 20.66 8.72
N CYS A 509 -33.48 21.94 8.36
CA CYS A 509 -34.73 22.49 7.83
C CYS A 509 -35.05 21.90 6.45
N ASN A 510 -36.12 21.12 6.35
CA ASN A 510 -36.56 20.49 5.10
C ASN A 510 -36.94 21.50 3.98
N SER A 511 -37.22 22.77 4.32
CA SER A 511 -37.63 23.77 3.32
C SER A 511 -36.47 24.50 2.63
N CYS A 512 -35.31 24.61 3.29
CA CYS A 512 -34.10 25.20 2.70
C CYS A 512 -32.94 24.22 2.62
N SER A 513 -33.16 22.96 3.04
CA SER A 513 -32.12 21.92 3.12
C SER A 513 -30.87 22.43 3.84
N GLY A 514 -31.03 23.11 4.98
CA GLY A 514 -29.91 23.58 5.80
C GLY A 514 -29.34 24.95 5.41
N THR A 515 -29.65 25.49 4.22
CA THR A 515 -29.01 26.72 3.72
C THR A 515 -29.53 28.02 4.36
N GLY A 516 -30.59 27.97 5.17
CA GLY A 516 -31.18 29.16 5.82
C GLY A 516 -31.84 30.16 4.86
N SER A 517 -31.67 30.01 3.55
CA SER A 517 -32.22 30.90 2.53
C SER A 517 -32.98 30.10 1.47
N THR A 518 -33.86 30.77 0.72
CA THR A 518 -34.65 30.18 -0.34
C THR A 518 -34.49 31.00 -1.61
N ILE A 519 -34.34 30.32 -2.75
CA ILE A 519 -34.28 30.95 -4.06
C ILE A 519 -35.71 31.04 -4.61
N PRO A 520 -36.17 32.20 -5.09
CA PRO A 520 -37.48 32.31 -5.73
C PRO A 520 -37.60 31.37 -6.94
N LYS A 521 -38.76 30.72 -7.10
CA LYS A 521 -38.99 29.77 -8.19
C LYS A 521 -38.68 30.40 -9.55
N GLY A 522 -37.90 29.71 -10.38
CA GLY A 522 -37.50 30.18 -11.72
C GLY A 522 -36.39 31.24 -11.76
N SER A 523 -35.82 31.62 -10.61
CA SER A 523 -34.73 32.62 -10.53
C SER A 523 -33.32 32.04 -10.62
N GLN A 524 -33.20 30.73 -10.80
CA GLN A 524 -31.92 30.05 -11.00
C GLN A 524 -31.32 30.45 -12.36
N CYS A 525 -29.99 30.63 -12.38
CA CYS A 525 -29.26 30.89 -13.61
C CYS A 525 -29.42 29.70 -14.57
N THR A 526 -29.82 29.98 -15.81
CA THR A 526 -30.06 28.96 -16.84
C THR A 526 -28.77 28.34 -17.37
N LYS A 527 -27.69 29.13 -17.49
CA LYS A 527 -26.41 28.66 -18.06
C LYS A 527 -25.68 27.67 -17.15
N CYS A 528 -25.74 27.85 -15.84
CA CYS A 528 -25.10 26.94 -14.86
C CYS A 528 -26.11 26.10 -14.07
N SER A 529 -27.40 26.14 -14.43
CA SER A 529 -28.49 25.47 -13.71
C SER A 529 -28.49 25.74 -12.21
N GLY A 530 -28.15 26.97 -11.82
CA GLY A 530 -28.07 27.40 -10.42
C GLY A 530 -26.83 27.00 -9.64
N ASN A 531 -25.83 26.38 -10.26
CA ASN A 531 -24.62 25.91 -9.57
C ASN A 531 -23.54 27.00 -9.40
N GLY A 532 -23.64 28.10 -10.16
CA GLY A 532 -22.68 29.21 -10.10
C GLY A 532 -21.38 28.97 -10.87
N VAL A 533 -21.11 27.76 -11.32
CA VAL A 533 -19.90 27.37 -12.05
C VAL A 533 -20.24 26.60 -13.34
N ILE A 534 -19.36 26.66 -14.34
CA ILE A 534 -19.46 25.94 -15.62
C ILE A 534 -18.11 25.30 -15.97
N ARG A 535 -18.12 24.20 -16.75
CA ARG A 535 -16.88 23.64 -17.30
C ARG A 535 -16.41 24.49 -18.47
N ASP A 536 -15.14 24.90 -18.43
CA ASP A 536 -14.50 25.65 -19.51
C ASP A 536 -13.22 24.95 -19.97
N ARG A 537 -12.88 25.04 -21.26
CA ARG A 537 -11.65 24.45 -21.82
C ARG A 537 -10.54 25.50 -21.82
N VAL A 538 -9.60 25.37 -20.88
CA VAL A 538 -8.51 26.32 -20.70
C VAL A 538 -7.18 25.69 -21.15
N PRO A 539 -6.57 26.17 -22.25
CA PRO A 539 -5.23 25.76 -22.63
C PRO A 539 -4.19 26.43 -21.74
N ILE A 540 -3.34 25.64 -21.10
CA ILE A 540 -2.26 26.13 -20.24
C ILE A 540 -0.92 25.74 -20.86
N GLN A 541 -0.01 26.70 -20.92
CA GLN A 541 1.36 26.47 -21.38
C GLN A 541 2.20 26.07 -20.18
N VAL A 542 2.77 24.87 -20.25
CA VAL A 542 3.55 24.24 -19.19
C VAL A 542 5.01 24.24 -19.62
N GLU A 543 5.85 24.97 -18.89
CA GLU A 543 7.29 24.93 -19.05
C GLU A 543 7.86 23.76 -18.26
N ILE A 544 8.42 22.79 -18.97
CA ILE A 544 8.98 21.58 -18.38
C ILE A 544 10.51 21.73 -18.34
N PRO A 545 11.12 21.77 -17.14
CA PRO A 545 12.56 21.99 -17.02
C PRO A 545 13.37 20.82 -17.57
N ALA A 546 14.53 21.16 -18.12
CA ALA A 546 15.55 20.19 -18.53
C ALA A 546 16.01 19.34 -17.35
N GLY A 547 16.11 18.03 -17.56
CA GLY A 547 16.48 17.06 -16.52
C GLY A 547 15.30 16.53 -15.72
N ILE A 548 14.05 16.84 -16.08
CA ILE A 548 12.87 16.36 -15.35
C ILE A 548 12.79 14.84 -15.31
N GLU A 549 12.48 14.27 -14.15
CA GLU A 549 12.28 12.82 -13.99
C GLU A 549 10.85 12.39 -14.34
N ASP A 550 10.71 11.13 -14.71
CA ASP A 550 9.40 10.51 -14.94
C ASP A 550 8.57 10.52 -13.66
N GLY A 551 7.31 10.96 -13.75
CA GLY A 551 6.39 11.04 -12.62
C GLY A 551 6.49 12.32 -11.78
N MET A 552 7.39 13.26 -12.10
CA MET A 552 7.44 14.56 -11.41
C MET A 552 6.18 15.39 -11.67
N ARG A 553 5.78 16.18 -10.66
CA ARG A 553 4.56 17.00 -10.68
C ARG A 553 4.92 18.48 -10.70
N LEU A 554 4.35 19.23 -11.64
CA LEU A 554 4.43 20.68 -11.71
C LEU A 554 3.12 21.28 -11.18
N LYS A 555 3.21 22.16 -10.18
CA LYS A 555 2.05 22.80 -9.53
C LYS A 555 1.79 24.17 -10.14
N PHE A 556 0.55 24.44 -10.50
CA PHE A 556 0.04 25.75 -10.93
C PHE A 556 -1.04 26.19 -9.96
N GLU A 557 -0.74 27.22 -9.16
CA GLU A 557 -1.61 27.66 -8.07
C GLU A 557 -2.89 28.33 -8.60
N GLY A 558 -4.05 27.97 -8.04
CA GLY A 558 -5.34 28.55 -8.40
C GLY A 558 -5.85 28.22 -9.81
N ALA A 559 -5.18 27.32 -10.54
CA ALA A 559 -5.55 26.89 -11.89
C ALA A 559 -6.46 25.64 -11.92
N GLY A 560 -6.90 25.17 -10.75
CA GLY A 560 -7.89 24.10 -10.59
C GLY A 560 -9.34 24.60 -10.61
N ASP A 561 -10.24 23.80 -10.05
CA ASP A 561 -11.67 24.09 -10.06
C ASP A 561 -12.02 25.27 -9.15
N ALA A 562 -13.03 26.03 -9.55
CA ALA A 562 -13.71 26.99 -8.69
C ALA A 562 -14.82 26.29 -7.86
N PRO A 563 -15.01 26.64 -6.59
CA PRO A 563 -16.06 26.05 -5.75
C PRO A 563 -17.46 26.45 -6.26
N ALA A 564 -18.41 25.53 -6.15
CA ALA A 564 -19.79 25.72 -6.62
C ALA A 564 -20.61 26.57 -5.62
N MET A 565 -20.49 27.90 -5.72
CA MET A 565 -21.12 28.86 -4.80
C MET A 565 -22.58 29.23 -5.14
N GLY A 566 -23.15 28.69 -6.22
CA GLY A 566 -24.46 29.13 -6.74
C GLY A 566 -25.66 28.84 -5.84
N ARG A 567 -25.51 27.92 -4.88
CA ARG A 567 -26.52 27.60 -3.86
C ARG A 567 -26.18 28.15 -2.48
N GLU A 568 -25.15 29.00 -2.43
CA GLU A 568 -24.65 29.77 -1.30
C GLU A 568 -25.80 30.31 -0.43
N SER A 569 -25.72 30.56 0.87
CA SER A 569 -26.58 31.54 1.52
C SER A 569 -25.91 32.91 1.46
N ASN A 570 -24.60 32.94 1.74
CA ASN A 570 -23.75 34.12 1.72
C ASN A 570 -23.04 34.28 0.35
N PRO A 571 -23.39 35.30 -0.46
CA PRO A 571 -22.73 35.57 -1.74
C PRO A 571 -21.30 36.10 -1.62
N ASN A 572 -20.90 36.55 -0.42
CA ASN A 572 -19.56 37.08 -0.13
C ASN A 572 -18.72 36.10 0.71
N ALA A 573 -19.14 34.83 0.79
CA ALA A 573 -18.34 33.83 1.49
C ALA A 573 -16.95 33.73 0.83
N PRO A 574 -15.86 33.75 1.62
CA PRO A 574 -14.51 33.63 1.08
C PRO A 574 -14.37 32.33 0.30
N SER A 575 -13.89 32.41 -0.93
CA SER A 575 -13.74 31.27 -1.83
C SER A 575 -12.34 31.21 -2.42
N GLN A 576 -11.75 30.02 -2.49
CA GLN A 576 -10.44 29.77 -3.08
C GLN A 576 -10.56 28.72 -4.19
N ARG A 577 -9.86 28.92 -5.31
CA ARG A 577 -9.76 27.91 -6.37
C ARG A 577 -8.80 26.80 -5.96
N GLY A 578 -9.04 25.59 -6.47
CA GLY A 578 -8.07 24.51 -6.38
C GLY A 578 -6.83 24.76 -7.25
N ASP A 579 -5.85 23.88 -7.13
CA ASP A 579 -4.60 23.92 -7.88
C ASP A 579 -4.61 22.94 -9.06
N LEU A 580 -3.81 23.21 -10.08
CA LEU A 580 -3.56 22.27 -11.18
C LEU A 580 -2.20 21.59 -11.00
N TYR A 581 -2.19 20.26 -11.06
CA TYR A 581 -0.99 19.45 -11.07
C TYR A 581 -0.79 18.83 -12.45
N VAL A 582 0.34 19.17 -13.07
CA VAL A 582 0.76 18.57 -14.34
C VAL A 582 1.78 17.49 -14.05
N CYS A 583 1.38 16.24 -14.20
CA CYS A 583 2.21 15.06 -14.03
C CYS A 583 2.95 14.77 -15.34
N VAL A 584 4.27 14.85 -15.32
CA VAL A 584 5.09 14.62 -16.52
C VAL A 584 5.39 13.13 -16.68
N ARG A 585 5.08 12.58 -17.85
CA ARG A 585 5.43 11.21 -18.24
C ARG A 585 6.50 11.25 -19.31
N VAL A 586 7.65 10.63 -19.03
CA VAL A 586 8.77 10.56 -19.95
C VAL A 586 8.76 9.21 -20.67
N ALA A 587 8.63 9.24 -21.99
CA ALA A 587 8.73 8.02 -22.80
C ALA A 587 10.13 7.39 -22.67
N ARG A 588 10.18 6.05 -22.57
CA ARG A 588 11.44 5.30 -22.48
C ARG A 588 12.19 5.38 -23.81
N ASP A 589 13.50 5.62 -23.76
CA ASP A 589 14.39 5.49 -24.92
C ASP A 589 15.09 4.13 -24.88
N PRO A 590 15.03 3.32 -25.95
CA PRO A 590 15.65 1.99 -25.96
C PRO A 590 17.19 2.03 -25.88
N ARG A 591 17.81 3.17 -26.21
CA ARG A 591 19.28 3.32 -26.18
C ARG A 591 19.80 3.57 -24.77
N PHE A 592 18.99 4.17 -23.89
CA PHE A 592 19.45 4.67 -22.60
C PHE A 592 18.60 4.15 -21.46
N GLU A 593 19.26 3.62 -20.44
CA GLU A 593 18.65 3.38 -19.14
C GLU A 593 19.03 4.54 -18.21
N ARG A 594 18.03 5.27 -17.70
CA ARG A 594 18.24 6.42 -16.82
C ARG A 594 18.27 6.01 -15.34
N ASP A 595 19.26 6.52 -14.61
CA ASP A 595 19.43 6.38 -13.17
C ASP A 595 19.68 7.76 -12.54
N GLY A 596 18.61 8.43 -12.11
CA GLY A 596 18.65 9.82 -11.68
C GLY A 596 19.13 10.75 -12.79
N ALA A 597 20.29 11.39 -12.58
CA ALA A 597 20.94 12.22 -13.58
C ALA A 597 21.88 11.44 -14.52
N ASP A 598 22.31 10.24 -14.12
CA ASP A 598 23.24 9.44 -14.91
C ASP A 598 22.48 8.59 -15.94
N LEU A 599 23.15 8.30 -17.04
CA LEU A 599 22.65 7.44 -18.11
C LEU A 599 23.51 6.20 -18.22
N ARG A 600 22.91 5.07 -18.56
CA ARG A 600 23.59 3.83 -18.88
C ARG A 600 23.25 3.41 -20.29
N HIS A 601 24.28 3.21 -21.10
CA HIS A 601 24.16 2.71 -22.46
C HIS A 601 24.92 1.39 -22.58
N ARG A 602 24.29 0.36 -23.16
CA ARG A 602 24.94 -0.93 -23.42
C ARG A 602 25.50 -0.91 -24.84
N ALA A 603 26.80 -0.69 -24.96
CA ALA A 603 27.50 -0.67 -26.23
C ALA A 603 28.08 -2.04 -26.55
N SER A 604 27.91 -2.46 -27.79
CA SER A 604 28.35 -3.77 -28.26
C SER A 604 29.55 -3.62 -29.19
N ILE A 605 30.63 -4.33 -28.91
CA ILE A 605 31.87 -4.26 -29.67
C ILE A 605 32.31 -5.64 -30.17
N PRO A 606 32.93 -5.74 -31.38
CA PRO A 606 33.53 -6.97 -31.85
C PRO A 606 34.65 -7.47 -30.92
N PHE A 607 34.84 -8.79 -30.83
CA PHE A 607 35.91 -9.38 -30.02
C PHE A 607 37.31 -8.88 -30.40
N THR A 608 37.54 -8.59 -31.69
CA THR A 608 38.83 -8.05 -32.16
C THR A 608 39.08 -6.64 -31.66
N THR A 609 38.06 -5.77 -31.65
CA THR A 609 38.14 -4.41 -31.10
C THR A 609 38.35 -4.43 -29.59
N ALA A 610 37.71 -5.36 -28.89
CA ALA A 610 37.94 -5.56 -27.46
C ALA A 610 39.39 -5.96 -27.16
N LEU A 611 39.95 -6.89 -27.95
CA LEU A 611 41.33 -7.36 -27.78
C LEU A 611 42.38 -6.33 -28.17
N LEU A 612 42.23 -5.68 -29.34
CA LEU A 612 43.25 -4.80 -29.90
C LEU A 612 43.08 -3.33 -29.48
N GLY A 613 41.91 -2.96 -28.98
CA GLY A 613 41.50 -1.57 -28.83
C GLY A 613 40.96 -0.99 -30.14
N GLY A 614 40.45 0.24 -30.09
CA GLY A 614 39.89 0.91 -31.26
C GLY A 614 39.08 2.15 -30.90
N GLN A 615 38.19 2.55 -31.81
CA GLN A 615 37.23 3.64 -31.59
C GLN A 615 35.84 3.20 -32.02
N VAL A 616 34.83 3.57 -31.23
CA VAL A 616 33.42 3.25 -31.50
C VAL A 616 32.58 4.51 -31.29
N ASP A 617 31.60 4.70 -32.17
CA ASP A 617 30.63 5.78 -32.08
C ASP A 617 29.55 5.43 -31.03
N ILE A 618 29.48 6.21 -29.96
CA ILE A 618 28.51 6.04 -28.88
C ILE A 618 27.43 7.12 -28.98
N PRO A 619 26.14 6.75 -29.03
CA PRO A 619 25.05 7.72 -29.01
C PRO A 619 25.02 8.42 -27.64
N THR A 620 24.85 9.74 -27.66
CA THR A 620 24.56 10.57 -26.51
C THR A 620 23.17 11.21 -26.67
N VAL A 621 22.75 11.99 -25.68
CA VAL A 621 21.47 12.72 -25.75
C VAL A 621 21.48 13.80 -26.83
N ASP A 622 22.65 14.41 -27.09
CA ASP A 622 22.82 15.54 -28.00
C ASP A 622 23.42 15.17 -29.36
N GLY A 623 23.81 13.92 -29.56
CA GLY A 623 24.40 13.46 -30.81
C GLY A 623 25.15 12.13 -30.66
N THR A 624 26.32 12.05 -31.26
CA THR A 624 27.19 10.85 -31.21
C THR A 624 28.61 11.29 -30.89
N VAL A 625 29.30 10.54 -30.03
CA VAL A 625 30.68 10.81 -29.63
C VAL A 625 31.55 9.59 -29.91
N LYS A 626 32.74 9.82 -30.50
CA LYS A 626 33.75 8.78 -30.68
C LYS A 626 34.43 8.47 -29.36
N VAL A 627 34.30 7.23 -28.90
CA VAL A 627 34.91 6.74 -27.66
C VAL A 627 36.04 5.79 -27.99
N LYS A 628 37.22 6.02 -27.40
CA LYS A 628 38.36 5.12 -27.51
C LYS A 628 38.14 3.91 -26.60
N VAL A 629 38.18 2.73 -27.20
CA VAL A 629 38.15 1.43 -26.52
C VAL A 629 39.58 1.00 -26.20
N ALA A 630 39.84 0.67 -24.94
CA ALA A 630 41.16 0.22 -24.50
C ALA A 630 41.41 -1.23 -24.94
N THR A 631 42.67 -1.56 -25.18
CA THR A 631 43.13 -2.94 -25.41
C THR A 631 42.80 -3.80 -24.18
N GLY A 632 42.15 -4.94 -24.40
CA GLY A 632 41.73 -5.84 -23.31
C GLY A 632 40.40 -5.47 -22.63
N THR A 633 39.53 -4.67 -23.27
CA THR A 633 38.21 -4.32 -22.71
C THR A 633 37.32 -5.57 -22.63
N GLY A 634 36.86 -5.90 -21.42
CA GLY A 634 35.99 -7.04 -21.13
C GLY A 634 34.50 -6.74 -21.27
N THR A 635 33.69 -7.81 -21.24
CA THR A 635 32.23 -7.66 -21.09
C THR A 635 31.91 -7.29 -19.65
N GLY A 636 31.11 -6.25 -19.46
CA GLY A 636 30.76 -5.71 -18.15
C GLY A 636 31.61 -4.52 -17.71
N ASP A 637 32.73 -4.27 -18.39
CA ASP A 637 33.55 -3.08 -18.14
C ASP A 637 32.72 -1.81 -18.37
N VAL A 638 32.93 -0.82 -17.50
CA VAL A 638 32.20 0.44 -17.53
C VAL A 638 33.15 1.59 -17.81
N GLN A 639 32.92 2.28 -18.91
CA GLN A 639 33.62 3.53 -19.24
C GLN A 639 32.68 4.71 -19.03
N THR A 640 33.11 5.68 -18.22
CA THR A 640 32.28 6.84 -17.88
C THR A 640 32.66 8.02 -18.75
N LEU A 641 31.67 8.59 -19.43
CA LEU A 641 31.79 9.85 -20.17
C LEU A 641 31.18 10.96 -19.32
N SER A 642 32.05 11.73 -18.66
CA SER A 642 31.62 12.75 -17.71
C SER A 642 30.83 13.87 -18.37
N GLY A 643 29.74 14.29 -17.72
CA GLY A 643 28.91 15.41 -18.18
C GLY A 643 28.01 15.12 -19.39
N MET A 644 27.96 13.88 -19.86
CA MET A 644 27.14 13.45 -21.01
C MET A 644 25.79 12.81 -20.61
N GLY A 645 25.38 12.96 -19.34
CA GLY A 645 24.09 12.49 -18.80
C GLY A 645 23.00 13.57 -18.81
N MET A 646 22.01 13.44 -17.94
CA MET A 646 20.91 14.39 -17.80
C MET A 646 21.31 15.61 -16.96
N LYS A 647 20.70 16.77 -17.23
CA LYS A 647 20.87 17.96 -16.38
C LYS A 647 20.33 17.68 -14.96
N ARG A 648 21.06 18.12 -13.93
CA ARG A 648 20.61 17.97 -12.54
C ARG A 648 19.60 19.07 -12.17
N LEU A 649 18.41 18.68 -11.75
CA LEU A 649 17.39 19.61 -11.26
C LEU A 649 17.82 20.28 -9.94
N GLY A 650 17.52 21.57 -9.79
CA GLY A 650 17.77 22.34 -8.56
C GLY A 650 19.21 22.85 -8.37
N LYS A 651 20.17 22.48 -9.22
CA LYS A 651 21.52 23.06 -9.23
C LYS A 651 21.70 24.01 -10.41
N ARG A 652 22.38 25.14 -10.19
CA ARG A 652 22.63 26.19 -11.19
C ARG A 652 23.49 25.70 -12.37
N SER A 653 24.34 24.69 -12.11
CA SER A 653 25.16 23.98 -13.10
C SER A 653 25.39 22.54 -12.62
N GLY A 654 25.47 21.60 -13.55
CA GLY A 654 25.76 20.19 -13.27
C GLY A 654 24.99 19.23 -14.18
N TRP A 655 25.73 18.34 -14.82
CA TRP A 655 25.23 17.26 -15.64
C TRP A 655 25.55 15.93 -14.95
N GLY A 656 24.73 14.90 -15.18
CA GLY A 656 25.11 13.53 -14.88
C GLY A 656 26.10 12.98 -15.90
N ASP A 657 26.47 11.73 -15.72
CA ASP A 657 27.45 11.06 -16.60
C ASP A 657 26.78 9.99 -17.47
N LEU A 658 27.37 9.70 -18.63
CA LEU A 658 26.99 8.57 -19.46
C LEU A 658 27.94 7.39 -19.20
N LYS A 659 27.42 6.34 -18.59
CA LYS A 659 28.10 5.08 -18.30
C LYS A 659 27.90 4.12 -19.46
N VAL A 660 28.95 3.91 -20.24
CA VAL A 660 28.99 2.94 -21.33
C VAL A 660 29.38 1.59 -20.75
N VAL A 661 28.46 0.63 -20.77
CA VAL A 661 28.71 -0.74 -20.34
C VAL A 661 29.03 -1.56 -21.58
N TRP A 662 30.24 -2.10 -21.64
CA TRP A 662 30.73 -2.84 -22.79
C TRP A 662 30.17 -4.27 -22.81
N ARG A 663 29.74 -4.71 -24.00
CA ARG A 663 29.40 -6.09 -24.31
C ARG A 663 30.23 -6.55 -25.48
N VAL A 664 31.08 -7.53 -25.25
CA VAL A 664 31.90 -8.13 -26.31
C VAL A 664 31.07 -9.18 -27.03
N ASN A 665 30.94 -9.03 -28.35
CA ASN A 665 30.26 -10.00 -29.19
C ASN A 665 31.21 -11.15 -29.51
N MET A 666 31.01 -12.27 -28.83
CA MET A 666 31.70 -13.52 -29.14
C MET A 666 31.11 -14.15 -30.40
N PRO A 667 31.94 -14.51 -31.39
CA PRO A 667 31.47 -15.21 -32.58
C PRO A 667 30.92 -16.60 -32.20
N THR A 668 29.75 -16.95 -32.73
CA THR A 668 29.11 -18.26 -32.48
C THR A 668 29.65 -19.36 -33.39
N SER A 669 30.24 -18.98 -34.53
CA SER A 669 30.92 -19.87 -35.47
C SER A 669 32.18 -19.19 -36.01
N LEU A 670 33.15 -20.00 -36.43
CA LEU A 670 34.41 -19.54 -36.99
C LEU A 670 34.62 -20.21 -38.35
N THR A 671 35.07 -19.44 -39.34
CA THR A 671 35.57 -20.03 -40.60
C THR A 671 36.85 -20.83 -40.36
N ALA A 672 37.26 -21.66 -41.33
CA ALA A 672 38.51 -22.42 -41.22
C ALA A 672 39.71 -21.52 -40.90
N ASN A 673 39.85 -20.38 -41.60
CA ASN A 673 40.93 -19.43 -41.38
C ASN A 673 40.84 -18.75 -40.00
N GLN A 674 39.64 -18.33 -39.58
CA GLN A 674 39.45 -17.73 -38.26
C GLN A 674 39.75 -18.72 -37.13
N ARG A 675 39.36 -19.99 -37.30
CA ARG A 675 39.70 -21.05 -36.34
C ARG A 675 41.20 -21.25 -36.25
N THR A 676 41.91 -21.34 -37.37
CA THR A 676 43.38 -21.45 -37.37
C THR A 676 44.03 -20.32 -36.60
N LEU A 677 43.60 -19.06 -36.83
CA LEU A 677 44.14 -17.89 -36.12
C LEU A 677 43.88 -17.95 -34.61
N MET A 678 42.70 -18.40 -34.18
CA MET A 678 42.39 -18.53 -32.76
C MET A 678 43.13 -19.68 -32.09
N GLU A 679 43.32 -20.80 -32.79
CA GLU A 679 44.12 -21.93 -32.29
C GLU A 679 45.60 -21.54 -32.13
N MET A 680 46.18 -20.82 -33.11
CA MET A 680 47.53 -20.26 -33.00
C MET A 680 47.67 -19.26 -31.85
N MET A 681 46.69 -18.37 -31.68
CA MET A 681 46.67 -17.41 -30.57
C MET A 681 46.63 -18.12 -29.22
N ALA A 682 45.81 -19.17 -29.11
CA ALA A 682 45.69 -19.94 -27.89
C ALA A 682 47.00 -20.70 -27.56
N ASP A 683 47.75 -21.17 -28.57
CA ASP A 683 49.07 -21.77 -28.36
C ASP A 683 50.12 -20.75 -27.90
N GLU A 684 50.14 -19.56 -28.51
CA GLU A 684 51.04 -18.45 -28.13
C GLU A 684 50.76 -17.96 -26.71
N MET A 685 49.48 -17.91 -26.31
CA MET A 685 49.06 -17.55 -24.95
C MET A 685 49.21 -18.70 -23.94
N GLY A 686 49.61 -19.90 -24.38
CA GLY A 686 49.74 -21.08 -23.52
C GLY A 686 48.42 -21.61 -22.94
N ASP A 687 47.30 -21.36 -23.62
CA ASP A 687 45.96 -21.77 -23.18
C ASP A 687 45.72 -23.27 -23.40
N LYS A 688 45.66 -24.00 -22.29
CA LYS A 688 45.42 -25.44 -22.23
C LYS A 688 43.93 -25.83 -22.20
N SER A 689 43.04 -24.86 -22.06
CA SER A 689 41.60 -25.09 -21.91
C SER A 689 40.87 -25.15 -23.26
N ALA A 690 41.38 -24.47 -24.28
CA ALA A 690 40.76 -24.44 -25.60
C ALA A 690 41.00 -25.73 -26.39
N ARG A 691 39.94 -26.30 -26.97
CA ARG A 691 40.00 -27.50 -27.82
C ARG A 691 40.56 -27.15 -29.20
N ARG A 692 41.59 -27.88 -29.64
CA ARG A 692 42.12 -27.82 -31.01
C ARG A 692 41.41 -28.85 -31.88
N VAL A 693 40.90 -28.41 -33.03
CA VAL A 693 40.21 -29.29 -33.99
C VAL A 693 41.00 -29.37 -35.29
N MET A 694 41.81 -28.36 -35.62
CA MET A 694 42.69 -28.42 -36.77
C MET A 694 44.00 -29.12 -36.37
N ASN A 695 44.24 -30.32 -36.89
CA ASN A 695 45.54 -30.99 -36.79
C ASN A 695 46.53 -30.30 -37.72
N VAL A 696 47.11 -29.19 -37.30
CA VAL A 696 48.25 -28.59 -38.00
C VAL A 696 49.52 -29.27 -37.50
N SER A 697 49.78 -30.45 -38.08
CA SER A 697 50.89 -31.39 -37.87
C SER A 697 50.77 -32.41 -36.73
N ARG A 698 50.11 -33.53 -37.03
CA ARG A 698 50.60 -34.86 -36.63
C ARG A 698 50.85 -35.68 -37.90
N SER A 699 51.95 -35.38 -38.59
CA SER A 699 52.60 -36.34 -39.49
C SER A 699 54.03 -36.50 -39.03
N SER A 700 54.22 -37.44 -38.10
CA SER A 700 55.53 -38.03 -37.83
C SER A 700 55.27 -39.49 -37.50
N THR A 701 55.36 -40.31 -38.54
CA THR A 701 55.63 -41.75 -38.45
C THR A 701 56.84 -42.00 -37.57
N GLN A 702 56.77 -43.10 -36.81
CA GLN A 702 57.81 -43.67 -35.97
C GLN A 702 59.21 -43.61 -36.61
N ALA A 703 60.16 -43.02 -35.90
CA ALA A 703 61.54 -43.51 -35.81
C ALA A 703 62.21 -42.82 -34.61
N GLU A 704 62.87 -43.63 -33.78
CA GLU A 704 63.72 -43.22 -32.66
C GLU A 704 64.86 -42.31 -33.13
N GLY A 705 65.29 -41.38 -32.26
CA GLY A 705 66.62 -40.80 -32.33
C GLY A 705 66.68 -39.28 -32.49
N ASP A 706 67.16 -38.67 -31.40
CA ASP A 706 68.05 -37.51 -31.37
C ASP A 706 67.49 -36.09 -31.21
N HIS A 707 68.15 -35.39 -30.30
CA HIS A 707 67.88 -34.02 -29.87
C HIS A 707 68.29 -33.02 -30.97
N ASN A 708 67.34 -32.26 -31.53
CA ASN A 708 67.50 -30.82 -31.77
C ASN A 708 66.24 -30.15 -32.35
N LYS A 709 66.10 -28.87 -32.01
CA LYS A 709 64.94 -27.98 -32.23
C LYS A 709 64.45 -27.95 -33.69
N HIS A 710 63.24 -28.43 -33.94
CA HIS A 710 62.46 -28.09 -35.13
C HIS A 710 61.24 -27.25 -34.71
N GLU A 711 61.36 -25.93 -34.88
CA GLU A 711 60.22 -25.01 -34.83
C GLU A 711 59.32 -25.28 -36.04
N GLY A 712 58.01 -25.44 -35.81
CA GLY A 712 57.05 -25.76 -36.85
C GLY A 712 57.02 -24.73 -37.98
N PHE A 713 56.75 -25.20 -39.21
CA PHE A 713 56.71 -24.44 -40.47
C PHE A 713 55.99 -23.08 -40.37
N LEU A 714 54.88 -22.99 -39.62
CA LEU A 714 54.13 -21.73 -39.48
C LEU A 714 54.75 -20.77 -38.46
N LYS A 715 55.46 -21.29 -37.44
CA LYS A 715 56.31 -20.48 -36.55
C LYS A 715 57.47 -19.86 -37.32
N SER A 716 58.04 -20.61 -38.28
CA SER A 716 59.08 -20.09 -39.18
C SER A 716 58.57 -18.99 -40.13
N ILE A 717 57.32 -19.11 -40.60
CA ILE A 717 56.67 -18.09 -41.45
C ILE A 717 56.33 -16.83 -40.65
N TRP A 718 55.84 -16.98 -39.41
CA TRP A 718 55.55 -15.86 -38.53
C TRP A 718 56.82 -15.13 -38.06
N HIS A 719 57.90 -15.85 -37.76
CA HIS A 719 59.22 -15.27 -37.48
C HIS A 719 59.88 -14.61 -38.70
N SER A 720 59.60 -15.10 -39.92
CA SER A 720 60.04 -14.47 -41.17
C SER A 720 59.30 -13.15 -41.44
N LEU A 721 58.00 -13.08 -41.12
CA LEU A 721 57.18 -11.87 -41.28
C LEU A 721 57.47 -10.78 -40.22
N THR A 722 57.83 -11.16 -39.00
CA THR A 722 58.09 -10.22 -37.89
C THR A 722 59.51 -9.64 -37.87
N LYS A 723 60.48 -10.26 -38.57
CA LYS A 723 61.86 -9.77 -38.66
C LYS A 723 62.09 -8.67 -39.72
N ASN A 724 61.09 -8.31 -40.52
CA ASN A 724 61.19 -7.28 -41.56
C ASN A 724 60.64 -5.91 -41.10
N GLN A 725 61.02 -5.44 -39.92
CA GLN A 725 60.93 -4.01 -39.58
C GLN A 725 62.35 -3.45 -39.39
N PRO A 726 62.75 -2.37 -40.10
CA PRO A 726 64.07 -1.80 -39.94
C PRO A 726 64.19 -1.07 -38.59
N ALA A 727 65.21 -1.41 -37.82
CA ALA A 727 65.62 -0.71 -36.61
C ALA A 727 66.14 0.72 -36.95
N PRO A 728 66.02 1.71 -36.04
CA PRO A 728 66.55 3.05 -36.27
C PRO A 728 68.09 3.05 -36.21
N PRO A 729 68.77 4.02 -36.84
CA PRO A 729 70.22 4.02 -36.95
C PRO A 729 70.88 4.32 -35.59
N GLU A 730 71.75 3.41 -35.14
CA GLU A 730 72.69 3.68 -34.07
C GLU A 730 73.85 4.52 -34.62
N THR A 731 74.13 5.64 -33.95
CA THR A 731 75.25 6.53 -34.20
C THR A 731 76.54 5.89 -33.68
N ASP A 732 77.49 5.72 -34.57
CA ASP A 732 78.87 5.32 -34.32
C ASP A 732 79.66 6.52 -33.78
N ASP A 733 80.34 6.38 -32.64
CA ASP A 733 81.41 7.32 -32.27
C ASP A 733 82.44 6.63 -31.35
N THR A 734 83.54 6.20 -31.97
CA THR A 734 84.74 5.72 -31.27
C THR A 734 85.83 6.80 -31.25
N THR A 735 86.08 7.30 -30.03
CA THR A 735 87.39 7.64 -29.43
C THR A 735 88.50 8.30 -30.29
N GLY A 736 88.95 9.50 -29.91
CA GLY A 736 90.27 9.98 -30.35
C GLY A 736 90.73 11.41 -30.05
N GLY A 737 90.84 11.80 -28.77
CA GLY A 737 92.00 12.53 -28.24
C GLY A 737 92.38 13.98 -28.66
N ARG A 738 92.43 14.85 -27.62
CA ARG A 738 93.44 15.92 -27.32
C ARG A 738 93.40 17.26 -28.09
N LYS A 739 93.04 18.37 -27.38
CA LYS A 739 93.96 19.33 -26.70
C LYS A 739 93.20 20.55 -26.11
N LYS A 740 93.63 20.96 -24.89
CA LYS A 740 93.68 22.30 -24.21
C LYS A 740 92.92 23.48 -24.88
N SER A 741 92.19 24.35 -24.17
CA SER A 741 92.65 25.24 -23.08
C SER A 741 91.50 26.12 -22.52
N SER A 742 91.62 26.53 -21.24
CA SER A 742 91.17 27.79 -20.57
C SER A 742 89.69 28.21 -20.64
N ASP A 743 89.03 28.88 -19.69
CA ASP A 743 89.20 29.32 -18.30
C ASP A 743 87.91 30.15 -17.98
N SER A 744 87.60 30.42 -16.71
CA SER A 744 86.53 31.30 -16.14
C SER A 744 85.07 30.85 -16.31
N GLY A 745 84.28 30.60 -15.24
CA GLY A 745 83.82 31.53 -14.18
C GLY A 745 82.52 32.19 -14.68
N SER A 746 81.32 32.04 -14.12
CA SER A 746 80.80 32.20 -12.75
C SER A 746 79.27 31.94 -12.81
N GLY A 747 78.55 31.36 -11.86
CA GLY A 747 78.84 30.74 -10.56
C GLY A 747 77.60 29.95 -10.11
#